data_AF-A0A9Q2LCI3-F1
#
_entry.id   AF-A0A9Q2LCI3-F1
#
_cell.length_a   1.000
_cell.length_b   1.000
_cell.length_c   1.000
_cell.angle_alpha   90.00
_cell.angle_beta   90.00
_cell.angle_gamma   90.00
#
_symmetry.space_group_name_H-M   'P 1'
#
loop_
_entity.id
_entity.type
_entity.pdbx_description
1 polymer ?
#
loop_
_entity_poly.entity_id
_entity_poly.type
_entity_poly.pdbx_seq_one_letter_code
_entity_poly.pdbx_strand_id
1 'polypeptide(L)'
;KGGGGSVTSFSYTVSFAVGLCEGEIGRLGRVWADGDEWDLADVTYRFYRGSDDQSPDPLLEAKEGVGNVPSYKGLSYIVFEDLPLEDFGNRIPQLNFELFRPLSSLEEKVTAVTLIPGATEHGYDTKIQRQVFFDGVTTAENAHSSEAGTDWTVSLNQLQDTCVNCKRAALVVSWFGDSLAANQCTIRPKVENHLKLITPNPWGVAGLSQSSATRVSTLDGQPAYGGTPSDSSIIRAIQDMKVRGMDVMFYPFVLMDIPADNELTNPYSGATGQPAHPWRGRITLSIAPGQPSSPDTSADAESEVAAFFGSSSPSSSEWSYRRLVLHYAHLCADAGGVESFLLGSELKGLTRIRGAGGSYPAVAALETLAADVREILGPDTKISYAADWSEYGGYSPPGVSGTLDFPLDSLWAHSDIDFVGIDNYMPLSDWRSQSTHLDGEDHWAGPHQIDYLQHNITAGEGFDWYYASPSDRESQARTPITDGAYGKPWVWRFKDLRGWWENAHVARVGGVELSSPTDWVPEGKQIYFTELGFPAVDNATNQPNSFIDGKSTESALPYFSNGRRDDFQQRQALQAVLDYWDRSLNAAPESANPMSSVYGAPMVAHDRIYLWTWDARPYPAFPQLTDVWSDGGNWQLGHWLNGRLGAAPIADLVSALLTDIGFTDFDTAGLLGQVEGYIVNRTISPRAAIEPLMLSHFFSVAETEGQLIFQHLNQAVADDFHWQSFAVSGQEGGGTYSITRKQETELPKTAKMTFIDADGGYRQAVVESRKAHVSSDHNATADLPIILRAAEAQATADKWIQNTWVEREAVSFQLPPSALHLTVGDVVSLNLNGRSGTFRIVKITDEFERKVEAKATELSVFSEVAAVERTHTVPQPTVYGPADLLFLDLPLIHGTEVAHQPHVALYAEPWPGSISLLRSGSGENFTLDQMVTTLSIMGRLDVALPPGPESRWDRSNRVTVTLSSGVLESVSPLSLLEGHNRCAIQSADGQWEIVQFRDAELVAANQFDLSILLRGQFGSEQAMVGGHPIGSRFVLLDGSLAQAGVSLAQRELELNWLYGPTSKATSDDTYLTQQMTPHAIGLKPLSPVHVRGRRLENGDVGISWIRRSRIDADSWTSLSVPLGEESEEYEVEVMSEGDAVRVLSTTCPSVTYTAAHQTADFGGAVSEISLRIYQLSQTVGAGTKREVVLHV
;
A
#
# COMPACT_ATOMS: atom_id res chain seq x y z
N LYS A 1 45.30 -19.15 33.51
CA LYS A 1 45.31 -19.88 32.22
C LYS A 1 44.36 -21.07 32.32
N GLY A 2 43.09 -20.88 31.96
CA GLY A 2 42.16 -21.95 31.62
C GLY A 2 41.74 -21.71 30.18
N GLY A 3 41.95 -22.68 29.30
CA GLY A 3 41.60 -22.56 27.89
C GLY A 3 40.08 -22.49 27.74
N GLY A 4 39.58 -21.44 27.09
CA GLY A 4 38.21 -21.39 26.60
C GLY A 4 38.03 -22.53 25.59
N GLY A 5 37.01 -23.36 25.79
CA GLY A 5 36.63 -24.35 24.79
C GLY A 5 36.21 -23.65 23.51
N SER A 6 36.84 -23.99 22.38
CA SER A 6 36.36 -23.56 21.07
C SER A 6 35.06 -24.31 20.77
N VAL A 7 33.94 -23.60 20.65
CA VAL A 7 32.73 -24.17 20.04
C VAL A 7 32.99 -24.22 18.53
N THR A 8 32.97 -25.42 17.95
CA THR A 8 32.99 -25.58 16.49
C THR A 8 31.54 -25.59 16.02
N SER A 9 31.09 -24.52 15.36
CA SER A 9 29.81 -24.51 14.65
C SER A 9 29.99 -25.12 13.25
N PHE A 10 28.99 -25.87 12.79
CA PHE A 10 28.91 -26.38 11.43
C PHE A 10 27.75 -25.67 10.73
N SER A 11 28.00 -25.06 9.58
CA SER A 11 26.97 -24.54 8.67
C SER A 11 26.81 -25.49 7.48
N TYR A 12 25.57 -25.68 7.05
CA TYR A 12 25.22 -26.55 5.92
C TYR A 12 24.47 -25.75 4.85
N THR A 13 24.73 -26.08 3.59
CA THR A 13 23.95 -25.61 2.44
C THR A 13 23.42 -26.80 1.64
N VAL A 14 22.31 -26.62 0.92
CA VAL A 14 21.74 -27.67 0.07
C VAL A 14 21.06 -27.09 -1.17
N SER A 15 21.24 -27.77 -2.32
CA SER A 15 20.47 -27.50 -3.53
C SER A 15 19.45 -28.61 -3.77
N PHE A 16 18.19 -28.26 -4.02
CA PHE A 16 17.11 -29.22 -4.22
C PHE A 16 15.97 -28.62 -5.04
N ALA A 17 15.11 -29.48 -5.59
CA ALA A 17 13.92 -29.08 -6.34
C ALA A 17 12.64 -29.56 -5.63
N VAL A 18 11.58 -28.76 -5.70
CA VAL A 18 10.25 -29.07 -5.14
C VAL A 18 9.23 -29.00 -6.27
N GLY A 19 8.56 -30.12 -6.56
CA GLY A 19 7.41 -30.15 -7.47
C GLY A 19 6.17 -29.61 -6.77
N LEU A 20 5.45 -28.69 -7.41
CA LEU A 20 4.37 -27.92 -6.81
C LEU A 20 2.99 -28.44 -7.24
N CYS A 21 2.65 -28.31 -8.53
CA CYS A 21 1.42 -28.88 -9.09
C CYS A 21 1.55 -29.11 -10.61
N GLU A 22 0.55 -29.77 -11.19
CA GLU A 22 0.45 -29.99 -12.63
C GLU A 22 -0.09 -28.77 -13.38
N GLY A 23 0.31 -28.66 -14.65
CA GLY A 23 -0.10 -27.59 -15.55
C GLY A 23 0.71 -26.30 -15.38
N GLU A 24 0.43 -25.36 -16.26
CA GLU A 24 1.06 -24.04 -16.22
C GLU A 24 0.42 -23.16 -15.14
N ILE A 25 1.26 -22.57 -14.29
CA ILE A 25 0.88 -21.63 -13.23
C ILE A 25 1.14 -20.20 -13.71
N GLY A 26 0.21 -19.29 -13.41
CA GLY A 26 0.38 -17.86 -13.67
C GLY A 26 1.47 -17.24 -12.81
N ARG A 27 1.35 -17.37 -11.47
CA ARG A 27 2.32 -16.79 -10.53
C ARG A 27 2.58 -17.64 -9.28
N LEU A 28 3.79 -17.49 -8.74
CA LEU A 28 4.16 -17.89 -7.38
C LEU A 28 3.95 -16.68 -6.46
N GLY A 29 3.16 -16.84 -5.41
CA GLY A 29 2.96 -15.82 -4.38
C GLY A 29 3.86 -16.04 -3.17
N ARG A 30 3.30 -15.86 -1.98
CA ARG A 30 3.99 -16.01 -0.69
C ARG A 30 4.44 -17.45 -0.45
N VAL A 31 5.54 -17.58 0.30
CA VAL A 31 6.16 -18.86 0.66
C VAL A 31 6.28 -18.94 2.17
N TRP A 32 6.05 -20.11 2.75
CA TRP A 32 6.24 -20.37 4.18
C TRP A 32 7.25 -21.48 4.39
N ALA A 33 8.15 -21.30 5.36
CA ALA A 33 9.10 -22.29 5.84
C ALA A 33 8.80 -22.63 7.31
N ASP A 34 8.54 -23.90 7.60
CA ASP A 34 8.17 -24.41 8.93
C ASP A 34 6.95 -23.73 9.59
N GLY A 35 6.09 -23.11 8.78
CA GLY A 35 4.86 -22.43 9.20
C GLY A 35 4.99 -20.92 9.31
N ASP A 36 6.21 -20.38 9.26
CA ASP A 36 6.47 -18.95 9.23
C ASP A 36 6.64 -18.47 7.80
N GLU A 37 6.14 -17.26 7.52
CA GLU A 37 6.26 -16.65 6.21
C GLU A 37 7.72 -16.29 5.91
N TRP A 38 8.17 -16.60 4.71
CA TRP A 38 9.58 -16.59 4.34
C TRP A 38 9.81 -15.75 3.09
N ASP A 39 10.58 -14.67 3.27
CA ASP A 39 11.08 -13.83 2.16
C ASP A 39 12.21 -14.55 1.41
N LEU A 40 12.04 -14.71 0.11
CA LEU A 40 13.02 -15.35 -0.78
C LEU A 40 14.07 -14.37 -1.34
N ALA A 41 14.07 -13.09 -0.94
CA ALA A 41 14.97 -12.06 -1.47
C ALA A 41 16.45 -12.46 -1.43
N ASP A 42 16.89 -13.07 -0.33
CA ASP A 42 18.29 -13.46 -0.10
C ASP A 42 18.56 -14.93 -0.49
N VAL A 43 17.61 -15.58 -1.17
CA VAL A 43 17.65 -16.99 -1.57
C VAL A 43 17.82 -17.10 -3.07
N THR A 44 18.81 -17.87 -3.52
CA THR A 44 18.94 -18.16 -4.96
C THR A 44 17.97 -19.28 -5.34
N TYR A 45 16.95 -18.95 -6.14
CA TYR A 45 15.98 -19.92 -6.64
C TYR A 45 15.65 -19.72 -8.13
N ARG A 46 15.09 -20.75 -8.75
CA ARG A 46 14.52 -20.73 -10.11
C ARG A 46 13.14 -21.37 -10.08
N PHE A 47 12.13 -20.61 -10.48
CA PHE A 47 10.75 -21.09 -10.59
C PHE A 47 10.41 -21.44 -12.04
N TYR A 48 9.85 -22.64 -12.23
CA TYR A 48 9.37 -23.15 -13.51
C TYR A 48 7.84 -23.25 -13.45
N ARG A 49 7.17 -22.57 -14.38
CA ARG A 49 5.70 -22.44 -14.39
C ARG A 49 4.99 -23.73 -14.76
N GLY A 50 5.67 -24.71 -15.36
CA GLY A 50 5.07 -25.95 -15.82
C GLY A 50 4.62 -25.95 -17.27
N SER A 51 5.11 -25.01 -18.09
CA SER A 51 4.75 -24.93 -19.51
C SER A 51 5.26 -26.14 -20.31
N ASP A 52 4.62 -26.42 -21.44
CA ASP A 52 5.00 -27.54 -22.33
C ASP A 52 6.32 -27.30 -23.08
N ASP A 53 6.79 -26.05 -23.14
CA ASP A 53 8.03 -25.64 -23.79
C ASP A 53 9.19 -25.38 -22.83
N GLN A 54 8.99 -25.54 -21.51
CA GLN A 54 10.04 -25.30 -20.53
C GLN A 54 11.27 -26.20 -20.75
N SER A 55 12.44 -25.65 -20.43
CA SER A 55 13.75 -26.30 -20.60
C SER A 55 14.23 -26.96 -19.29
N PRO A 56 15.15 -27.94 -19.36
CA PRO A 56 15.79 -28.48 -18.15
C PRO A 56 16.49 -27.41 -17.31
N ASP A 57 16.53 -27.61 -16.00
CA ASP A 57 17.20 -26.67 -15.11
C ASP A 57 18.73 -26.73 -15.25
N PRO A 58 19.42 -25.57 -15.42
CA PRO A 58 20.85 -25.55 -15.69
C PRO A 58 21.72 -26.00 -14.51
N LEU A 59 21.29 -25.79 -13.25
CA LEU A 59 22.04 -26.27 -12.08
C LEU A 59 21.93 -27.79 -11.98
N LEU A 60 20.73 -28.33 -12.19
CA LEU A 60 20.54 -29.78 -12.25
C LEU A 60 21.36 -30.38 -13.40
N GLU A 61 21.36 -29.78 -14.60
CA GLU A 61 22.17 -30.26 -15.74
C GLU A 61 23.68 -30.19 -15.46
N ALA A 62 24.13 -29.16 -14.76
CA ALA A 62 25.54 -29.03 -14.37
C ALA A 62 25.97 -30.14 -13.40
N LYS A 63 25.06 -30.67 -12.58
CA LYS A 63 25.34 -31.74 -11.60
C LYS A 63 25.16 -33.14 -12.17
N GLU A 64 24.06 -33.39 -12.87
CA GLU A 64 23.67 -34.73 -13.38
C GLU A 64 24.15 -34.99 -14.84
N GLY A 65 24.56 -33.94 -15.55
CA GLY A 65 25.03 -33.97 -16.94
C GLY A 65 23.97 -33.51 -17.94
N VAL A 66 24.42 -32.78 -18.97
CA VAL A 66 23.57 -32.28 -20.06
C VAL A 66 22.80 -33.42 -20.73
N GLY A 67 21.48 -33.25 -20.87
CA GLY A 67 20.59 -34.26 -21.44
C GLY A 67 20.20 -35.41 -20.51
N ASN A 68 20.71 -35.45 -19.27
CA ASN A 68 20.28 -36.40 -18.24
C ASN A 68 19.21 -35.83 -17.29
N VAL A 69 18.89 -34.55 -17.40
CA VAL A 69 17.86 -33.89 -16.60
C VAL A 69 16.59 -33.74 -17.43
N PRO A 70 15.44 -34.26 -16.97
CA PRO A 70 14.18 -34.02 -17.65
C PRO A 70 13.77 -32.55 -17.50
N SER A 71 13.10 -32.01 -18.50
CA SER A 71 12.54 -30.65 -18.42
C SER A 71 11.23 -30.57 -17.64
N TYR A 72 10.76 -31.69 -17.06
CA TYR A 72 9.52 -31.79 -16.27
C TYR A 72 8.31 -31.05 -16.88
N LYS A 73 8.14 -31.09 -18.21
CA LYS A 73 7.03 -30.40 -18.92
C LYS A 73 5.67 -30.76 -18.33
N GLY A 74 4.80 -29.77 -18.16
CA GLY A 74 3.50 -29.95 -17.50
C GLY A 74 3.57 -30.05 -15.97
N LEU A 75 4.75 -29.92 -15.36
CA LEU A 75 4.92 -29.85 -13.90
C LEU A 75 5.55 -28.50 -13.54
N SER A 76 4.86 -27.75 -12.68
CA SER A 76 5.44 -26.59 -12.02
C SER A 76 6.35 -27.02 -10.89
N TYR A 77 7.55 -26.45 -10.82
CA TYR A 77 8.53 -26.75 -9.78
C TYR A 77 9.43 -25.56 -9.49
N ILE A 78 10.01 -25.55 -8.29
CA ILE A 78 11.00 -24.56 -7.86
C ILE A 78 12.31 -25.26 -7.50
N VAL A 79 13.43 -24.67 -7.91
CA VAL A 79 14.79 -25.15 -7.59
C VAL A 79 15.45 -24.14 -6.67
N PHE A 80 15.93 -24.60 -5.51
CA PHE A 80 16.77 -23.83 -4.60
C PHE A 80 18.24 -24.18 -4.82
N GLU A 81 19.10 -23.17 -4.84
CA GLU A 81 20.55 -23.31 -5.03
C GLU A 81 21.29 -22.90 -3.76
N ASP A 82 22.10 -23.83 -3.22
CA ASP A 82 22.97 -23.64 -2.06
C ASP A 82 22.27 -22.98 -0.85
N LEU A 83 21.01 -23.37 -0.59
CA LEU A 83 20.19 -22.83 0.50
C LEU A 83 20.88 -23.06 1.86
N PRO A 84 21.23 -22.00 2.62
CA PRO A 84 21.73 -22.12 3.98
C PRO A 84 20.67 -22.72 4.91
N LEU A 85 21.07 -23.70 5.73
CA LEU A 85 20.14 -24.41 6.63
C LEU A 85 20.28 -24.01 8.10
N GLU A 86 21.17 -23.08 8.43
CA GLU A 86 21.46 -22.71 9.83
C GLU A 86 20.19 -22.21 10.55
N ASP A 87 19.43 -21.34 9.89
CA ASP A 87 18.18 -20.77 10.40
C ASP A 87 17.07 -21.82 10.57
N PHE A 88 17.18 -22.95 9.87
CA PHE A 88 16.22 -24.06 9.91
C PHE A 88 16.70 -25.22 10.79
N GLY A 89 17.69 -25.00 11.66
CA GLY A 89 18.24 -26.04 12.54
C GLY A 89 19.01 -27.12 11.79
N ASN A 90 19.66 -26.76 10.67
CA ASN A 90 20.43 -27.63 9.80
C ASN A 90 19.64 -28.80 9.18
N ARG A 91 18.35 -28.56 8.85
CA ARG A 91 17.51 -29.47 8.07
C ARG A 91 16.77 -28.71 6.96
N ILE A 92 16.30 -29.43 5.95
CA ILE A 92 15.38 -28.87 4.96
C ILE A 92 14.06 -28.51 5.69
N PRO A 93 13.57 -27.26 5.57
CA PRO A 93 12.31 -26.85 6.19
C PRO A 93 11.09 -27.47 5.48
N GLN A 94 9.95 -27.52 6.16
CA GLN A 94 8.66 -27.79 5.52
C GLN A 94 8.25 -26.55 4.72
N LEU A 95 8.06 -26.69 3.40
CA LEU A 95 7.75 -25.57 2.53
C LEU A 95 6.28 -25.60 2.10
N ASN A 96 5.62 -24.45 2.18
CA ASN A 96 4.27 -24.24 1.62
C ASN A 96 4.33 -23.05 0.65
N PHE A 97 3.57 -23.12 -0.44
CA PHE A 97 3.60 -22.14 -1.53
C PHE A 97 2.19 -21.68 -1.89
N GLU A 98 2.02 -20.38 -2.03
CA GLU A 98 0.82 -19.76 -2.60
C GLU A 98 0.93 -19.78 -4.13
N LEU A 99 -0.06 -20.36 -4.82
CA LEU A 99 -0.01 -20.57 -6.27
C LEU A 99 -1.27 -20.00 -6.93
N PHE A 100 -1.09 -19.29 -8.03
CA PHE A 100 -2.18 -18.70 -8.79
C PHE A 100 -2.23 -19.28 -10.20
N ARG A 101 -3.35 -19.95 -10.52
CA ARG A 101 -3.63 -20.50 -11.84
C ARG A 101 -4.97 -19.96 -12.34
N PRO A 102 -4.96 -18.87 -13.12
CA PRO A 102 -6.17 -18.36 -13.76
C PRO A 102 -6.80 -19.46 -14.64
N LEU A 103 -8.13 -19.63 -14.55
CA LEU A 103 -8.88 -20.58 -15.38
C LEU A 103 -9.73 -19.88 -16.46
N SER A 104 -9.95 -18.58 -16.33
CA SER A 104 -10.80 -17.82 -17.25
C SER A 104 -9.98 -17.01 -18.24
N SER A 105 -10.63 -16.63 -19.34
CA SER A 105 -10.07 -15.72 -20.35
C SER A 105 -10.07 -14.23 -19.96
N LEU A 106 -10.75 -13.80 -18.89
CA LEU A 106 -10.84 -12.38 -18.54
C LEU A 106 -9.46 -11.76 -18.31
N GLU A 107 -8.64 -12.43 -17.48
CA GLU A 107 -7.29 -11.97 -17.15
C GLU A 107 -6.40 -11.81 -18.39
N GLU A 108 -6.58 -12.67 -19.40
CA GLU A 108 -5.88 -12.56 -20.69
C GLU A 108 -6.37 -11.39 -21.55
N LYS A 109 -7.61 -10.93 -21.35
CA LYS A 109 -8.20 -9.81 -22.11
C LYS A 109 -7.90 -8.44 -21.49
N VAL A 110 -7.44 -8.40 -20.23
CA VAL A 110 -7.02 -7.15 -19.59
C VAL A 110 -5.70 -6.68 -20.22
N THR A 111 -5.78 -5.64 -21.06
CA THR A 111 -4.62 -5.07 -21.77
C THR A 111 -4.13 -3.74 -21.19
N ALA A 112 -5.00 -3.03 -20.45
CA ALA A 112 -4.72 -1.74 -19.85
C ALA A 112 -5.48 -1.55 -18.52
N VAL A 113 -4.85 -0.89 -17.56
CA VAL A 113 -5.47 -0.55 -16.25
C VAL A 113 -5.18 0.89 -15.87
N THR A 114 -6.04 1.51 -15.07
CA THR A 114 -5.60 2.68 -14.30
C THR A 114 -4.83 2.22 -13.07
N LEU A 115 -3.81 2.99 -12.70
CA LEU A 115 -2.91 2.68 -11.60
C LEU A 115 -2.89 3.86 -10.64
N ILE A 116 -3.35 3.65 -9.41
CA ILE A 116 -3.43 4.68 -8.36
C ILE A 116 -2.33 4.48 -7.30
N PRO A 117 -1.85 5.54 -6.62
CA PRO A 117 -0.82 5.42 -5.59
C PRO A 117 -1.40 4.94 -4.24
N GLY A 118 -2.73 4.83 -4.14
CA GLY A 118 -3.43 4.66 -2.88
C GLY A 118 -3.29 5.88 -1.98
N ALA A 119 -3.48 5.70 -0.68
CA ALA A 119 -3.26 6.74 0.33
C ALA A 119 -1.76 6.84 0.72
N THR A 120 -0.87 7.16 -0.24
CA THR A 120 0.59 7.22 0.02
C THR A 120 1.33 8.28 -0.81
N GLU A 121 2.34 8.91 -0.20
CA GLU A 121 3.28 9.86 -0.84
C GLU A 121 4.44 9.17 -1.60
N HIS A 122 4.69 7.89 -1.30
CA HIS A 122 5.83 7.11 -1.80
C HIS A 122 5.45 5.75 -2.39
N GLY A 123 4.16 5.43 -2.56
CA GLY A 123 3.71 4.12 -3.04
C GLY A 123 4.11 3.79 -4.49
N TYR A 124 4.43 4.81 -5.29
CA TYR A 124 5.00 4.62 -6.64
C TYR A 124 6.51 4.42 -6.67
N ASP A 125 7.18 4.52 -5.53
CA ASP A 125 8.63 4.49 -5.51
C ASP A 125 9.16 3.05 -5.68
N THR A 126 10.14 2.92 -6.58
CA THR A 126 10.85 1.67 -6.83
C THR A 126 11.99 1.44 -5.84
N LYS A 127 12.25 2.41 -4.96
CA LYS A 127 13.19 2.31 -3.84
C LYS A 127 12.46 2.29 -2.51
N ILE A 128 13.00 1.54 -1.55
CA ILE A 128 12.48 1.50 -0.19
C ILE A 128 12.69 2.88 0.45
N GLN A 129 11.60 3.55 0.76
CA GLN A 129 11.57 4.78 1.53
C GLN A 129 11.27 4.46 2.99
N ARG A 130 11.97 5.15 3.89
CA ARG A 130 11.85 4.92 5.33
C ARG A 130 11.57 6.23 6.03
N GLN A 131 10.58 6.22 6.90
CA GLN A 131 10.43 7.26 7.90
C GLN A 131 11.49 7.04 8.99
N VAL A 132 12.27 8.09 9.25
CA VAL A 132 13.29 8.15 10.28
C VAL A 132 12.72 8.85 11.50
N PHE A 133 12.75 8.17 12.62
CA PHE A 133 12.51 8.74 13.93
C PHE A 133 13.85 9.06 14.61
N PHE A 134 13.82 9.65 15.79
CA PHE A 134 15.04 9.96 16.51
C PHE A 134 15.84 8.70 16.86
N ASP A 135 17.17 8.85 16.89
CA ASP A 135 18.13 7.85 17.37
C ASP A 135 18.04 6.48 16.69
N GLY A 136 18.04 6.40 15.34
CA GLY A 136 18.20 5.13 14.62
C GLY A 136 16.94 4.24 14.54
N VAL A 137 15.79 4.73 14.99
CA VAL A 137 14.49 4.07 14.82
C VAL A 137 13.92 4.41 13.45
N THR A 138 13.50 3.40 12.68
CA THR A 138 12.92 3.61 11.34
C THR A 138 11.75 2.68 11.06
N THR A 139 10.81 3.14 10.22
CA THR A 139 9.75 2.30 9.64
C THR A 139 9.72 2.46 8.12
N ALA A 140 9.30 1.42 7.40
CA ALA A 140 9.09 1.50 5.96
C ALA A 140 7.85 2.35 5.61
N GLU A 141 7.91 3.08 4.50
CA GLU A 141 6.76 3.83 3.95
C GLU A 141 6.14 3.13 2.73
N ASN A 142 6.87 2.23 2.07
CA ASN A 142 6.44 1.59 0.82
C ASN A 142 7.00 0.16 0.65
N ALA A 143 7.14 -0.59 1.74
CA ALA A 143 7.56 -1.98 1.72
C ALA A 143 6.83 -2.74 2.83
N HIS A 144 5.60 -3.15 2.55
CA HIS A 144 4.67 -3.76 3.50
C HIS A 144 4.28 -5.20 3.14
N SER A 145 4.73 -5.70 1.98
CA SER A 145 4.59 -7.10 1.58
C SER A 145 5.78 -7.93 2.04
N SER A 146 5.53 -9.18 2.37
CA SER A 146 6.57 -10.21 2.55
C SER A 146 7.23 -10.64 1.24
N GLU A 147 6.58 -10.40 0.10
CA GLU A 147 7.20 -10.55 -1.21
C GLU A 147 8.31 -9.50 -1.36
N ALA A 148 9.49 -9.92 -1.85
CA ALA A 148 10.67 -9.08 -1.94
C ALA A 148 10.46 -7.80 -2.79
N GLY A 149 10.83 -6.64 -2.24
CA GLY A 149 10.90 -5.37 -2.96
C GLY A 149 10.05 -4.25 -2.34
N THR A 150 9.76 -3.22 -3.12
CA THR A 150 8.80 -2.17 -2.73
C THR A 150 7.37 -2.59 -3.04
N ASP A 151 6.41 -1.95 -2.40
CA ASP A 151 4.97 -2.09 -2.65
C ASP A 151 4.66 -1.96 -4.16
N TRP A 152 5.23 -0.94 -4.80
CA TRP A 152 5.19 -0.76 -6.25
C TRP A 152 5.66 -2.01 -7.00
N THR A 153 6.86 -2.51 -6.68
CA THR A 153 7.48 -3.62 -7.40
C THR A 153 6.62 -4.87 -7.27
N VAL A 154 6.15 -5.18 -6.07
CA VAL A 154 5.29 -6.33 -5.79
C VAL A 154 3.96 -6.18 -6.52
N SER A 155 3.29 -5.03 -6.42
CA SER A 155 1.99 -4.80 -7.06
C SER A 155 2.06 -4.89 -8.59
N LEU A 156 3.10 -4.35 -9.22
CA LEU A 156 3.29 -4.44 -10.67
C LEU A 156 3.64 -5.86 -11.13
N ASN A 157 4.40 -6.62 -10.34
CA ASN A 157 4.63 -8.05 -10.60
C ASN A 157 3.29 -8.80 -10.54
N GLN A 158 2.48 -8.57 -9.49
CA GLN A 158 1.15 -9.16 -9.36
C GLN A 158 0.25 -8.83 -10.56
N LEU A 159 0.28 -7.58 -11.07
CA LEU A 159 -0.46 -7.18 -12.26
C LEU A 159 -0.01 -7.95 -13.50
N GLN A 160 1.30 -7.95 -13.80
CA GLN A 160 1.82 -8.55 -15.03
C GLN A 160 1.76 -10.07 -15.02
N ASP A 161 1.82 -10.70 -13.85
CA ASP A 161 1.67 -12.15 -13.72
C ASP A 161 0.20 -12.59 -13.77
N THR A 162 -0.73 -11.78 -13.24
CA THR A 162 -2.17 -12.08 -13.30
C THR A 162 -2.72 -11.79 -14.68
N CYS A 163 -2.43 -10.60 -15.24
CA CYS A 163 -2.92 -10.14 -16.53
C CYS A 163 -1.75 -10.08 -17.53
N VAL A 164 -1.39 -11.23 -18.10
CA VAL A 164 -0.16 -11.39 -18.92
C VAL A 164 -0.10 -10.48 -20.16
N ASN A 165 -1.26 -10.08 -20.68
CA ASN A 165 -1.41 -9.18 -21.82
C ASN A 165 -1.55 -7.71 -21.41
N CYS A 166 -1.51 -7.39 -20.11
CA CYS A 166 -1.50 -6.02 -19.63
C CYS A 166 -0.15 -5.38 -19.94
N LYS A 167 -0.13 -4.54 -20.98
CA LYS A 167 1.07 -3.83 -21.45
C LYS A 167 0.92 -2.32 -21.29
N ARG A 168 -0.10 -1.83 -20.59
CA ARG A 168 -0.39 -0.40 -20.47
C ARG A 168 -0.92 -0.05 -19.10
N ALA A 169 -0.53 1.11 -18.58
CA ALA A 169 -1.27 1.69 -17.47
C ALA A 169 -1.39 3.20 -17.55
N ALA A 170 -2.52 3.71 -17.07
CA ALA A 170 -2.73 5.12 -16.83
C ALA A 170 -2.25 5.45 -15.40
N LEU A 171 -1.12 6.14 -15.28
CA LEU A 171 -0.51 6.51 -14.01
C LEU A 171 -1.20 7.76 -13.44
N VAL A 172 -2.05 7.56 -12.43
CA VAL A 172 -2.90 8.61 -11.84
C VAL A 172 -2.15 9.38 -10.76
N VAL A 173 -1.96 10.69 -10.96
CA VAL A 173 -1.21 11.51 -9.98
C VAL A 173 -2.00 12.76 -9.60
N SER A 174 -2.34 12.88 -8.31
CA SER A 174 -3.26 13.90 -7.82
C SER A 174 -2.60 15.10 -7.14
N TRP A 175 -3.09 16.30 -7.47
CA TRP A 175 -3.04 17.48 -6.59
C TRP A 175 -4.43 17.75 -6.02
N PHE A 176 -4.52 18.71 -5.11
CA PHE A 176 -5.72 18.96 -4.33
C PHE A 176 -6.34 20.32 -4.65
N GLY A 177 -7.64 20.31 -4.93
CA GLY A 177 -8.50 21.49 -5.01
C GLY A 177 -9.17 21.78 -3.67
N ASP A 178 -9.36 23.06 -3.32
CA ASP A 178 -9.89 23.49 -2.02
C ASP A 178 -11.22 24.28 -2.09
N SER A 179 -11.81 24.44 -3.27
CA SER A 179 -13.14 25.04 -3.45
C SER A 179 -13.84 24.56 -4.72
N LEU A 180 -15.17 24.51 -4.70
CA LEU A 180 -16.01 24.32 -5.89
C LEU A 180 -16.17 25.58 -6.73
N ALA A 181 -15.86 26.77 -6.19
CA ALA A 181 -15.91 28.02 -6.94
C ALA A 181 -14.58 28.26 -7.67
N ALA A 182 -14.61 28.26 -9.00
CA ALA A 182 -13.44 28.34 -9.88
C ALA A 182 -12.52 29.53 -9.56
N ASN A 183 -13.10 30.69 -9.24
CA ASN A 183 -12.36 31.91 -8.89
C ASN A 183 -11.68 31.89 -7.51
N GLN A 184 -11.98 30.89 -6.68
CA GLN A 184 -11.42 30.72 -5.33
C GLN A 184 -10.68 29.39 -5.16
N CYS A 185 -10.80 28.48 -6.12
CA CYS A 185 -10.19 27.16 -6.06
C CYS A 185 -8.71 27.25 -6.42
N THR A 186 -7.86 26.80 -5.50
CA THR A 186 -6.43 26.63 -5.74
C THR A 186 -6.10 25.16 -5.94
N ILE A 187 -5.17 24.87 -6.85
CA ILE A 187 -4.70 23.50 -7.14
C ILE A 187 -3.24 23.39 -6.71
N ARG A 188 -2.95 22.53 -5.71
CA ARG A 188 -1.60 22.40 -5.14
C ARG A 188 -1.33 20.99 -4.59
N PRO A 189 -0.06 20.55 -4.52
CA PRO A 189 0.27 19.31 -3.85
C PRO A 189 0.08 19.45 -2.34
N LYS A 190 -0.26 18.35 -1.68
CA LYS A 190 -0.41 18.29 -0.22
C LYS A 190 0.29 17.06 0.36
N VAL A 191 0.52 17.10 1.67
CA VAL A 191 1.13 16.01 2.44
C VAL A 191 0.22 15.54 3.57
N GLU A 192 0.43 14.33 4.06
CA GLU A 192 -0.23 13.78 5.25
C GLU A 192 0.32 14.40 6.53
N ASN A 193 1.63 14.63 6.59
CA ASN A 193 2.31 15.12 7.80
C ASN A 193 3.61 15.87 7.49
N HIS A 194 3.73 17.11 7.98
CA HIS A 194 4.90 17.98 7.79
C HIS A 194 6.19 17.52 8.47
N LEU A 195 6.08 16.62 9.45
CA LEU A 195 7.17 16.22 10.34
C LEU A 195 7.82 14.89 9.94
N LYS A 196 7.36 14.23 8.87
CA LYS A 196 7.99 13.02 8.35
C LYS A 196 9.40 13.35 7.83
N LEU A 197 10.41 12.69 8.39
CA LEU A 197 11.77 12.69 7.86
C LEU A 197 11.94 11.41 7.04
N ILE A 198 12.09 11.54 5.73
CA ILE A 198 12.18 10.40 4.81
C ILE A 198 13.61 10.23 4.29
N THR A 199 14.08 8.98 4.30
CA THR A 199 15.38 8.57 3.74
C THR A 199 15.17 7.39 2.77
N PRO A 200 15.99 7.27 1.71
CA PRO A 200 17.07 8.18 1.30
C PRO A 200 16.59 9.37 0.47
N ASN A 201 15.32 9.38 0.04
CA ASN A 201 14.80 10.42 -0.83
C ASN A 201 13.70 11.22 -0.12
N PRO A 202 14.02 12.38 0.48
CA PRO A 202 13.03 13.27 1.05
C PRO A 202 11.95 13.61 0.04
N TRP A 203 10.71 13.68 0.50
CA TRP A 203 9.60 14.12 -0.33
C TRP A 203 9.82 15.53 -0.87
N GLY A 204 9.48 15.72 -2.14
CA GLY A 204 9.43 17.02 -2.78
C GLY A 204 8.56 17.02 -4.03
N VAL A 205 7.74 18.06 -4.16
CA VAL A 205 6.85 18.26 -5.33
C VAL A 205 6.82 19.73 -5.70
N ALA A 206 7.08 20.06 -6.96
CA ALA A 206 6.96 21.43 -7.51
C ALA A 206 7.70 22.50 -6.69
N GLY A 207 8.86 22.14 -6.13
CA GLY A 207 9.72 23.00 -5.31
C GLY A 207 9.34 23.09 -3.82
N LEU A 208 8.29 22.37 -3.37
CA LEU A 208 7.92 22.26 -1.97
C LEU A 208 8.63 21.07 -1.31
N SER A 209 9.12 21.28 -0.09
CA SER A 209 9.50 20.21 0.84
C SER A 209 8.33 19.79 1.73
N GLN A 210 8.45 18.64 2.40
CA GLN A 210 7.46 18.12 3.36
C GLN A 210 6.99 19.18 4.37
N SER A 211 7.93 19.96 4.90
CA SER A 211 7.69 21.00 5.91
C SER A 211 7.05 22.28 5.36
N SER A 212 7.11 22.51 4.05
CA SER A 212 6.58 23.71 3.38
C SER A 212 5.26 23.48 2.63
N ALA A 213 4.91 22.21 2.36
CA ALA A 213 3.64 21.84 1.75
C ALA A 213 2.45 22.11 2.69
N THR A 214 1.22 22.06 2.17
CA THR A 214 -0.01 22.14 3.00
C THR A 214 -0.46 20.72 3.36
N ARG A 215 -1.00 20.51 4.56
CA ARG A 215 -1.56 19.21 4.93
C ARG A 215 -2.91 18.96 4.24
N VAL A 216 -3.19 17.73 3.88
CA VAL A 216 -4.56 17.28 3.60
C VAL A 216 -5.46 17.49 4.82
N SER A 217 -6.78 17.64 4.62
CA SER A 217 -7.70 17.72 5.75
C SER A 217 -7.70 16.43 6.57
N THR A 218 -8.28 16.46 7.76
CA THR A 218 -8.33 15.29 8.66
C THR A 218 -9.75 14.85 8.93
N LEU A 219 -9.98 13.55 9.04
CA LEU A 219 -11.22 12.93 9.52
C LEU A 219 -10.88 12.01 10.70
N ASP A 220 -11.56 12.18 11.83
CA ASP A 220 -11.32 11.43 13.08
C ASP A 220 -9.84 11.40 13.53
N GLY A 221 -9.11 12.48 13.27
CA GLY A 221 -7.70 12.64 13.61
C GLY A 221 -6.71 12.01 12.61
N GLN A 222 -7.20 11.32 11.59
CA GLN A 222 -6.39 10.74 10.51
C GLN A 222 -6.44 11.61 9.25
N PRO A 223 -5.41 11.56 8.37
CA PRO A 223 -5.48 12.18 7.05
C PRO A 223 -6.71 11.72 6.26
N ALA A 224 -7.47 12.66 5.69
CA ALA A 224 -8.64 12.34 4.88
C ALA A 224 -8.26 11.80 3.49
N TYR A 225 -7.06 12.10 3.00
CA TYR A 225 -6.48 11.56 1.77
C TYR A 225 -5.02 11.16 2.03
N GLY A 226 -4.44 10.33 1.15
CA GLY A 226 -2.98 10.28 1.05
C GLY A 226 -2.42 11.56 0.46
N GLY A 227 -1.13 11.83 0.69
CA GLY A 227 -0.45 12.98 0.09
C GLY A 227 -0.16 12.81 -1.41
N THR A 228 0.29 13.88 -2.06
CA THR A 228 0.73 13.84 -3.47
C THR A 228 2.01 12.99 -3.59
N PRO A 229 2.10 12.04 -4.55
CA PRO A 229 3.34 11.31 -4.79
C PRO A 229 4.53 12.22 -5.10
N SER A 230 5.72 11.92 -4.56
CA SER A 230 6.92 12.74 -4.80
C SER A 230 7.31 12.80 -6.29
N ASP A 231 7.89 13.92 -6.74
CA ASP A 231 8.33 14.05 -8.14
C ASP A 231 9.34 12.94 -8.52
N SER A 232 10.22 12.60 -7.58
CA SER A 232 11.26 11.59 -7.79
C SER A 232 10.72 10.16 -7.90
N SER A 233 9.63 9.84 -7.19
CA SER A 233 8.98 8.53 -7.29
C SER A 233 8.22 8.39 -8.61
N ILE A 234 7.58 9.46 -9.08
CA ILE A 234 6.90 9.48 -10.39
C ILE A 234 7.89 9.20 -11.54
N ILE A 235 9.05 9.89 -11.55
CA ILE A 235 10.07 9.67 -12.57
C ILE A 235 10.53 8.21 -12.58
N ARG A 236 10.81 7.64 -11.39
CA ARG A 236 11.24 6.25 -11.25
C ARG A 236 10.15 5.25 -11.68
N ALA A 237 8.89 5.51 -11.34
CA ALA A 237 7.76 4.67 -11.76
C ALA A 237 7.62 4.62 -13.29
N ILE A 238 7.66 5.78 -13.97
CA ILE A 238 7.60 5.84 -15.43
C ILE A 238 8.77 5.08 -16.07
N GLN A 239 9.98 5.24 -15.53
CA GLN A 239 11.16 4.54 -16.01
C GLN A 239 11.05 3.01 -15.83
N ASP A 240 10.57 2.55 -14.67
CA ASP A 240 10.37 1.13 -14.37
C ASP A 240 9.30 0.50 -15.27
N MET A 241 8.16 1.16 -15.47
CA MET A 241 7.12 0.72 -16.41
C MET A 241 7.68 0.52 -17.82
N LYS A 242 8.53 1.45 -18.29
CA LYS A 242 9.17 1.34 -19.61
C LYS A 242 10.16 0.18 -19.68
N VAL A 243 10.93 -0.08 -18.61
CA VAL A 243 11.81 -1.25 -18.51
C VAL A 243 11.01 -2.55 -18.57
N ARG A 244 9.81 -2.57 -17.97
CA ARG A 244 8.85 -3.68 -18.01
C ARG A 244 8.13 -3.83 -19.36
N GLY A 245 8.38 -2.94 -20.31
CA GLY A 245 7.74 -2.94 -21.63
C GLY A 245 6.29 -2.47 -21.62
N MET A 246 5.93 -1.59 -20.69
CA MET A 246 4.58 -1.02 -20.60
C MET A 246 4.50 0.39 -21.24
N ASP A 247 3.43 0.63 -22.00
CA ASP A 247 3.05 1.97 -22.44
C ASP A 247 2.47 2.74 -21.24
N VAL A 248 2.95 3.96 -21.03
CA VAL A 248 2.48 4.83 -19.93
C VAL A 248 1.56 5.90 -20.49
N MET A 249 0.32 5.96 -19.99
CA MET A 249 -0.52 7.14 -20.08
C MET A 249 -0.36 7.94 -18.78
N PHE A 250 0.18 9.15 -18.84
CA PHE A 250 0.24 9.99 -17.65
C PHE A 250 -1.11 10.67 -17.42
N TYR A 251 -1.64 10.56 -16.19
CA TYR A 251 -2.98 10.99 -15.86
C TYR A 251 -2.96 11.99 -14.67
N PRO A 252 -2.86 13.30 -14.95
CA PRO A 252 -3.04 14.35 -13.95
C PRO A 252 -4.47 14.33 -13.37
N PHE A 253 -4.57 14.30 -12.04
CA PHE A 253 -5.85 14.15 -11.34
C PHE A 253 -6.05 15.27 -10.30
N VAL A 254 -7.31 15.60 -10.01
CA VAL A 254 -7.67 16.58 -8.96
C VAL A 254 -8.56 15.91 -7.94
N LEU A 255 -8.11 15.86 -6.68
CA LEU A 255 -8.93 15.47 -5.53
C LEU A 255 -9.44 16.72 -4.82
N MET A 256 -10.73 16.76 -4.46
CA MET A 256 -11.28 17.90 -3.72
C MET A 256 -11.11 17.70 -2.22
N ASP A 257 -10.21 18.46 -1.61
CA ASP A 257 -9.92 18.42 -0.17
C ASP A 257 -10.69 19.53 0.56
N ILE A 258 -12.00 19.34 0.64
CA ILE A 258 -12.96 20.23 1.31
C ILE A 258 -13.53 19.48 2.52
N PRO A 259 -13.16 19.81 3.77
CA PRO A 259 -13.65 19.10 4.95
C PRO A 259 -15.11 19.46 5.27
N ALA A 260 -15.80 18.61 6.02
CA ALA A 260 -17.23 18.76 6.31
C ALA A 260 -17.60 20.02 7.11
N ASP A 261 -16.65 20.60 7.86
CA ASP A 261 -16.82 21.79 8.71
C ASP A 261 -16.39 23.10 8.02
N ASN A 262 -16.19 23.10 6.70
CA ASN A 262 -15.80 24.29 5.94
C ASN A 262 -16.86 25.41 5.98
N GLU A 263 -16.41 26.66 5.88
CA GLU A 263 -17.27 27.85 5.83
C GLU A 263 -17.45 28.42 4.40
N LEU A 264 -17.05 27.67 3.36
CA LEU A 264 -17.11 28.13 1.98
C LEU A 264 -18.56 28.31 1.53
N THR A 265 -18.83 29.30 0.69
CA THR A 265 -20.16 29.45 0.08
C THR A 265 -20.35 28.36 -0.98
N ASN A 266 -21.47 27.64 -0.91
CA ASN A 266 -21.80 26.60 -1.87
C ASN A 266 -22.33 27.21 -3.19
N PRO A 267 -21.63 27.04 -4.32
CA PRO A 267 -22.03 27.67 -5.59
C PRO A 267 -23.36 27.13 -6.14
N TYR A 268 -23.81 25.95 -5.71
CA TYR A 268 -25.07 25.33 -6.17
C TYR A 268 -26.29 25.69 -5.32
N SER A 269 -26.10 26.18 -4.09
CA SER A 269 -27.21 26.46 -3.16
C SER A 269 -27.17 27.84 -2.50
N GLY A 270 -26.03 28.52 -2.54
CA GLY A 270 -25.79 29.78 -1.83
C GLY A 270 -25.65 29.63 -0.30
N ALA A 271 -25.74 28.41 0.23
CA ALA A 271 -25.59 28.14 1.66
C ALA A 271 -24.12 28.19 2.10
N THR A 272 -23.89 28.44 3.39
CA THR A 272 -22.57 28.23 4.02
C THR A 272 -22.29 26.73 4.15
N GLY A 273 -21.07 26.32 3.80
CA GLY A 273 -20.61 24.94 3.75
C GLY A 273 -20.75 24.34 2.35
N GLN A 274 -19.62 24.14 1.67
CA GLN A 274 -19.56 23.29 0.48
C GLN A 274 -19.63 21.80 0.89
N PRO A 275 -20.11 20.90 0.00
CA PRO A 275 -20.15 19.47 0.29
C PRO A 275 -18.74 18.93 0.63
N ALA A 276 -18.68 17.92 1.50
CA ALA A 276 -17.42 17.34 1.95
C ALA A 276 -16.85 16.39 0.89
N HIS A 277 -15.55 16.57 0.58
CA HIS A 277 -14.82 15.75 -0.39
C HIS A 277 -15.59 15.47 -1.70
N PRO A 278 -16.09 16.51 -2.39
CA PRO A 278 -16.96 16.34 -3.55
C PRO A 278 -16.18 15.86 -4.77
N TRP A 279 -16.90 15.39 -5.78
CA TRP A 279 -16.30 15.07 -7.07
C TRP A 279 -15.81 16.33 -7.81
N ARG A 280 -14.65 16.26 -8.45
CA ARG A 280 -14.02 17.39 -9.17
C ARG A 280 -14.90 17.98 -10.29
N GLY A 281 -15.76 17.15 -10.89
CA GLY A 281 -16.74 17.62 -11.89
C GLY A 281 -17.80 18.58 -11.35
N ARG A 282 -17.81 18.83 -10.04
CA ARG A 282 -18.64 19.87 -9.39
C ARG A 282 -17.99 21.26 -9.39
N ILE A 283 -16.71 21.42 -9.73
CA ILE A 283 -16.10 22.76 -9.82
C ILE A 283 -16.85 23.58 -10.88
N THR A 284 -17.24 24.81 -10.52
CA THR A 284 -18.09 25.68 -11.34
C THR A 284 -17.84 27.17 -11.02
N LEU A 285 -18.64 28.07 -11.56
CA LEU A 285 -18.59 29.50 -11.24
C LEU A 285 -18.88 29.79 -9.76
N SER A 286 -18.61 31.01 -9.30
CA SER A 286 -18.95 31.47 -7.94
C SER A 286 -20.43 31.27 -7.59
N ILE A 287 -21.29 31.30 -8.61
CA ILE A 287 -22.70 30.91 -8.58
C ILE A 287 -22.94 30.03 -9.81
N ALA A 288 -23.25 28.76 -9.59
CA ALA A 288 -23.33 27.75 -10.64
C ALA A 288 -24.35 28.11 -11.74
N PRO A 289 -24.13 27.70 -13.01
CA PRO A 289 -25.12 27.87 -14.08
C PRO A 289 -26.51 27.36 -13.68
N GLY A 290 -27.54 28.14 -14.02
CA GLY A 290 -28.93 27.85 -13.64
C GLY A 290 -29.37 28.40 -12.28
N GLN A 291 -28.45 28.87 -11.44
CA GLN A 291 -28.79 29.59 -10.21
C GLN A 291 -29.07 31.08 -10.45
N PRO A 292 -29.91 31.73 -9.62
CA PRO A 292 -30.16 33.17 -9.73
C PRO A 292 -28.87 33.99 -9.62
N SER A 293 -28.67 34.93 -10.55
CA SER A 293 -27.48 35.80 -10.63
C SER A 293 -26.17 35.08 -10.96
N SER A 294 -26.22 33.89 -11.55
CA SER A 294 -25.03 33.23 -12.09
C SER A 294 -24.29 34.12 -13.09
N PRO A 295 -22.94 34.19 -13.04
CA PRO A 295 -22.13 34.86 -14.07
C PRO A 295 -22.17 34.18 -15.44
N ASP A 296 -22.78 33.00 -15.58
CA ASP A 296 -22.86 32.25 -16.83
C ASP A 296 -23.37 33.13 -17.98
N THR A 297 -22.81 32.95 -19.18
CA THR A 297 -23.01 33.76 -20.40
C THR A 297 -22.40 35.17 -20.40
N SER A 298 -21.52 35.49 -19.45
CA SER A 298 -20.90 36.83 -19.30
C SER A 298 -19.37 36.81 -19.37
N ALA A 299 -18.77 38.00 -19.43
CA ALA A 299 -17.32 38.18 -19.33
C ALA A 299 -16.76 37.88 -17.92
N ASP A 300 -17.62 37.94 -16.88
CA ASP A 300 -17.22 37.56 -15.53
C ASP A 300 -16.99 36.04 -15.47
N ALA A 301 -17.81 35.23 -16.15
CA ALA A 301 -17.57 33.79 -16.25
C ALA A 301 -16.22 33.44 -16.90
N GLU A 302 -15.84 34.17 -17.96
CA GLU A 302 -14.53 34.02 -18.61
C GLU A 302 -13.40 34.37 -17.63
N SER A 303 -13.56 35.41 -16.82
CA SER A 303 -12.58 35.85 -15.83
C SER A 303 -12.41 34.84 -14.69
N GLU A 304 -13.50 34.23 -14.22
CA GLU A 304 -13.45 33.21 -13.17
C GLU A 304 -12.80 31.92 -13.67
N VAL A 305 -13.11 31.49 -14.90
CA VAL A 305 -12.43 30.33 -15.52
C VAL A 305 -10.94 30.61 -15.74
N ALA A 306 -10.60 31.82 -16.21
CA ALA A 306 -9.19 32.22 -16.35
C ALA A 306 -8.45 32.22 -15.01
N ALA A 307 -9.10 32.60 -13.91
CA ALA A 307 -8.50 32.54 -12.58
C ALA A 307 -8.19 31.10 -12.12
N PHE A 308 -9.06 30.14 -12.44
CA PHE A 308 -8.84 28.71 -12.14
C PHE A 308 -7.67 28.12 -12.96
N PHE A 309 -7.66 28.38 -14.27
CA PHE A 309 -6.61 27.87 -15.15
C PHE A 309 -5.26 28.52 -14.86
N GLY A 310 -5.24 29.81 -14.53
CA GLY A 310 -4.02 30.54 -14.15
C GLY A 310 -3.30 31.22 -15.31
N SER A 311 -2.11 31.74 -15.03
CA SER A 311 -1.32 32.53 -15.98
C SER A 311 -0.59 31.64 -17.00
N SER A 312 -0.23 32.21 -18.16
CA SER A 312 0.46 31.46 -19.22
C SER A 312 1.82 30.90 -18.79
N SER A 313 2.47 31.54 -17.82
CA SER A 313 3.75 31.11 -17.22
C SER A 313 3.64 31.18 -15.69
N PRO A 314 3.09 30.14 -15.04
CA PRO A 314 2.83 30.16 -13.60
C PRO A 314 4.09 30.37 -12.77
N SER A 315 4.03 31.33 -11.85
CA SER A 315 5.11 31.54 -10.87
C SER A 315 5.14 30.45 -9.79
N SER A 316 6.23 30.36 -9.01
CA SER A 316 6.31 29.43 -7.87
C SER A 316 5.28 29.71 -6.76
N SER A 317 4.69 30.91 -6.73
CA SER A 317 3.62 31.30 -5.79
C SER A 317 2.20 31.09 -6.33
N GLU A 318 2.04 30.75 -7.62
CA GLU A 318 0.73 30.55 -8.24
C GLU A 318 0.27 29.10 -8.12
N TRP A 319 -0.93 28.83 -7.61
CA TRP A 319 -1.49 27.47 -7.46
C TRP A 319 -2.73 27.30 -8.34
N SER A 320 -2.48 27.02 -9.61
CA SER A 320 -3.48 26.96 -10.68
C SER A 320 -3.49 25.61 -11.41
N TYR A 321 -4.58 25.33 -12.13
CA TYR A 321 -4.71 24.08 -12.89
C TYR A 321 -3.65 23.95 -14.00
N ARG A 322 -3.29 25.05 -14.67
CA ARG A 322 -2.21 25.03 -15.66
C ARG A 322 -0.86 24.68 -15.05
N ARG A 323 -0.56 25.15 -13.84
CA ARG A 323 0.69 24.79 -13.15
C ARG A 323 0.76 23.29 -12.88
N LEU A 324 -0.33 22.68 -12.42
CA LEU A 324 -0.43 21.22 -12.24
C LEU A 324 -0.02 20.49 -13.51
N VAL A 325 -0.68 20.82 -14.62
CA VAL A 325 -0.52 20.08 -15.89
C VAL A 325 0.87 20.29 -16.49
N LEU A 326 1.39 21.51 -16.50
CA LEU A 326 2.73 21.80 -17.02
C LEU A 326 3.84 21.21 -16.15
N HIS A 327 3.69 21.20 -14.82
CA HIS A 327 4.62 20.53 -13.90
C HIS A 327 4.77 19.05 -14.27
N TYR A 328 3.66 18.36 -14.46
CA TYR A 328 3.67 16.96 -14.84
C TYR A 328 4.13 16.68 -16.26
N ALA A 329 3.86 17.56 -17.22
CA ALA A 329 4.44 17.47 -18.55
C ALA A 329 5.99 17.53 -18.48
N HIS A 330 6.56 18.41 -17.67
CA HIS A 330 8.00 18.46 -17.45
C HIS A 330 8.54 17.20 -16.77
N LEU A 331 7.87 16.66 -15.73
CA LEU A 331 8.29 15.40 -15.11
C LEU A 331 8.27 14.23 -16.10
N CYS A 332 7.26 14.16 -16.96
CA CYS A 332 7.18 13.14 -18.02
C CYS A 332 8.34 13.26 -19.01
N ALA A 333 8.71 14.48 -19.40
CA ALA A 333 9.88 14.73 -20.23
C ALA A 333 11.18 14.28 -19.53
N ASP A 334 11.35 14.63 -18.26
CA ASP A 334 12.52 14.26 -17.45
C ASP A 334 12.63 12.73 -17.23
N ALA A 335 11.49 12.03 -17.19
CA ALA A 335 11.44 10.56 -17.16
C ALA A 335 11.75 9.90 -18.52
N GLY A 336 11.96 10.68 -19.57
CA GLY A 336 12.26 10.22 -20.93
C GLY A 336 11.03 10.05 -21.82
N GLY A 337 9.92 10.70 -21.50
CA GLY A 337 8.66 10.69 -22.27
C GLY A 337 7.70 9.55 -21.90
N VAL A 338 6.43 9.75 -22.25
CA VAL A 338 5.30 8.82 -22.04
C VAL A 338 4.56 8.57 -23.37
N GLU A 339 3.77 7.49 -23.46
CA GLU A 339 3.02 7.16 -24.70
C GLU A 339 1.83 8.10 -24.88
N SER A 340 1.09 8.36 -23.81
CA SER A 340 -0.03 9.28 -23.78
C SER A 340 0.05 10.22 -22.57
N PHE A 341 -0.54 11.41 -22.67
CA PHE A 341 -0.66 12.39 -21.61
C PHE A 341 -2.07 12.99 -21.63
N LEU A 342 -2.77 12.93 -20.50
CA LEU A 342 -4.08 13.56 -20.35
C LEU A 342 -3.92 14.99 -19.82
N LEU A 343 -4.65 15.94 -20.38
CA LEU A 343 -4.73 17.32 -19.87
C LEU A 343 -5.43 17.37 -18.50
N GLY A 344 -6.25 16.35 -18.23
CA GLY A 344 -6.93 16.02 -16.99
C GLY A 344 -8.26 15.36 -17.30
N SER A 345 -9.17 15.34 -16.33
CA SER A 345 -10.41 14.59 -16.48
C SER A 345 -11.61 15.14 -15.72
N GLU A 346 -12.78 14.82 -16.26
CA GLU A 346 -14.11 15.01 -15.65
C GLU A 346 -14.35 16.43 -15.10
N LEU A 347 -13.80 17.46 -15.75
CA LEU A 347 -14.05 18.87 -15.43
C LEU A 347 -15.39 19.36 -15.98
N LYS A 348 -16.40 18.49 -16.00
CA LYS A 348 -17.73 18.69 -16.57
C LYS A 348 -18.40 20.00 -16.13
N GLY A 349 -18.26 20.37 -14.87
CA GLY A 349 -18.80 21.62 -14.33
C GLY A 349 -18.14 22.87 -14.93
N LEU A 350 -16.88 22.78 -15.36
CA LEU A 350 -16.11 23.85 -16.01
C LEU A 350 -16.30 23.87 -17.53
N THR A 351 -16.22 22.72 -18.20
CA THR A 351 -16.34 22.60 -19.66
C THR A 351 -17.71 22.99 -20.19
N ARG A 352 -18.72 23.05 -19.32
CA ARG A 352 -20.08 23.51 -19.62
C ARG A 352 -20.36 24.98 -19.28
N ILE A 353 -19.40 25.71 -18.71
CA ILE A 353 -19.53 27.15 -18.46
C ILE A 353 -19.57 27.88 -19.79
N ARG A 354 -20.50 28.83 -19.93
CA ARG A 354 -20.63 29.68 -21.11
C ARG A 354 -20.10 31.07 -20.79
N GLY A 355 -19.26 31.61 -21.66
CA GLY A 355 -18.76 32.98 -21.60
C GLY A 355 -19.60 33.96 -22.41
N ALA A 356 -19.06 35.15 -22.65
CA ALA A 356 -19.74 36.18 -23.41
C ALA A 356 -19.95 35.71 -24.87
N GLY A 357 -21.17 35.89 -25.38
CA GLY A 357 -21.50 35.51 -26.76
C GLY A 357 -21.62 33.99 -26.99
N GLY A 358 -21.66 33.18 -25.93
CA GLY A 358 -21.83 31.72 -26.04
C GLY A 358 -20.52 30.95 -26.23
N SER A 359 -19.38 31.55 -25.90
CA SER A 359 -18.07 30.88 -25.85
C SER A 359 -18.01 29.81 -24.76
N TYR A 360 -17.08 28.85 -24.86
CA TYR A 360 -16.77 27.87 -23.80
C TYR A 360 -15.34 28.11 -23.28
N PRO A 361 -15.13 29.03 -22.32
CA PRO A 361 -13.80 29.48 -21.93
C PRO A 361 -12.90 28.37 -21.37
N ALA A 362 -13.45 27.37 -20.69
CA ALA A 362 -12.66 26.25 -20.17
C ALA A 362 -12.14 25.36 -21.29
N VAL A 363 -12.92 25.17 -22.36
CA VAL A 363 -12.50 24.40 -23.54
C VAL A 363 -11.38 25.12 -24.28
N ALA A 364 -11.50 26.43 -24.48
CA ALA A 364 -10.43 27.25 -25.08
C ALA A 364 -9.14 27.23 -24.24
N ALA A 365 -9.25 27.19 -22.91
CA ALA A 365 -8.11 27.05 -22.02
C ALA A 365 -7.45 25.66 -22.13
N LEU A 366 -8.23 24.59 -22.30
CA LEU A 366 -7.72 23.23 -22.57
C LEU A 366 -7.03 23.14 -23.94
N GLU A 367 -7.55 23.77 -24.99
CA GLU A 367 -6.89 23.83 -26.30
C GLU A 367 -5.53 24.52 -26.21
N THR A 368 -5.46 25.64 -25.51
CA THR A 368 -4.19 26.35 -25.26
C THR A 368 -3.23 25.42 -24.52
N LEU A 369 -3.70 24.77 -23.46
CA LEU A 369 -2.89 23.85 -22.66
C LEU A 369 -2.41 22.63 -23.46
N ALA A 370 -3.20 22.13 -24.42
CA ALA A 370 -2.80 21.07 -25.34
C ALA A 370 -1.57 21.48 -26.16
N ALA A 371 -1.56 22.71 -26.68
CA ALA A 371 -0.44 23.25 -27.44
C ALA A 371 0.82 23.42 -26.57
N ASP A 372 0.68 23.87 -25.32
CA ASP A 372 1.83 24.00 -24.42
C ASP A 372 2.41 22.63 -24.00
N VAL A 373 1.54 21.65 -23.72
CA VAL A 373 1.98 20.28 -23.41
C VAL A 373 2.67 19.66 -24.64
N ARG A 374 2.16 19.93 -25.85
CA ARG A 374 2.80 19.52 -27.11
C ARG A 374 4.20 20.09 -27.26
N GLU A 375 4.41 21.36 -26.88
CA GLU A 375 5.74 22.00 -26.93
C GLU A 375 6.73 21.30 -25.98
N ILE A 376 6.27 20.82 -24.82
CA ILE A 376 7.10 20.15 -23.82
C ILE A 376 7.40 18.69 -24.21
N LEU A 377 6.37 17.92 -24.56
CA LEU A 377 6.47 16.47 -24.75
C LEU A 377 6.81 16.07 -26.20
N GLY A 378 6.66 16.99 -27.14
CA GLY A 378 6.93 16.74 -28.56
C GLY A 378 5.82 15.96 -29.27
N PRO A 379 6.05 15.61 -30.55
CA PRO A 379 5.01 15.01 -31.41
C PRO A 379 4.75 13.53 -31.14
N ASP A 380 5.64 12.83 -30.44
CA ASP A 380 5.55 11.37 -30.26
C ASP A 380 4.59 10.98 -29.11
N THR A 381 4.40 11.84 -28.11
CA THR A 381 3.44 11.61 -27.01
C THR A 381 2.03 11.98 -27.46
N LYS A 382 1.08 11.07 -27.34
CA LYS A 382 -0.33 11.38 -27.63
C LYS A 382 -0.94 12.25 -26.54
N ILE A 383 -1.74 13.26 -26.89
CA ILE A 383 -2.38 14.16 -25.93
C ILE A 383 -3.90 14.05 -26.05
N SER A 384 -4.60 14.01 -24.93
CA SER A 384 -6.07 14.07 -24.91
C SER A 384 -6.61 14.64 -23.61
N TYR A 385 -7.93 14.71 -23.50
CA TYR A 385 -8.69 15.00 -22.29
C TYR A 385 -9.61 13.81 -21.99
N ALA A 386 -9.76 13.45 -20.71
CA ALA A 386 -10.62 12.35 -20.28
C ALA A 386 -11.98 12.91 -19.84
N ALA A 387 -12.94 12.94 -20.77
CA ALA A 387 -14.27 13.47 -20.49
C ALA A 387 -15.10 12.46 -19.68
N ASP A 388 -15.92 12.95 -18.75
CA ASP A 388 -16.94 12.12 -18.10
C ASP A 388 -17.88 11.51 -19.18
N TRP A 389 -18.35 10.27 -18.98
CA TRP A 389 -19.25 9.57 -19.91
C TRP A 389 -20.52 10.35 -20.27
N SER A 390 -20.92 11.33 -19.45
CA SER A 390 -22.07 12.19 -19.71
C SER A 390 -21.68 13.62 -20.13
N GLU A 391 -20.40 13.88 -20.39
CA GLU A 391 -19.79 15.17 -20.77
C GLU A 391 -19.35 15.23 -22.24
N TYR A 392 -18.84 14.12 -22.80
CA TYR A 392 -18.11 14.11 -24.09
C TYR A 392 -18.92 14.60 -25.32
N GLY A 393 -20.25 14.46 -25.29
CA GLY A 393 -21.14 14.67 -26.43
C GLY A 393 -22.03 15.91 -26.36
N GLY A 394 -23.25 15.78 -26.90
CA GLY A 394 -24.23 16.87 -26.97
C GLY A 394 -24.67 17.39 -25.59
N TYR A 395 -24.84 18.70 -25.49
CA TYR A 395 -25.20 19.40 -24.26
C TYR A 395 -26.43 20.30 -24.46
N SER A 396 -27.43 20.14 -23.60
CA SER A 396 -28.53 21.11 -23.47
C SER A 396 -28.33 21.95 -22.21
N PRO A 397 -28.06 23.25 -22.34
CA PRO A 397 -27.91 24.13 -21.19
C PRO A 397 -29.19 24.24 -20.33
N PRO A 398 -29.08 24.16 -18.99
CA PRO A 398 -30.22 24.34 -18.10
C PRO A 398 -30.96 25.66 -18.36
N GLY A 399 -32.29 25.60 -18.41
CA GLY A 399 -33.13 26.79 -18.55
C GLY A 399 -33.18 27.41 -19.96
N VAL A 400 -32.49 26.84 -20.95
CA VAL A 400 -32.48 27.36 -22.33
C VAL A 400 -33.11 26.34 -23.29
N SER A 401 -34.45 26.36 -23.35
CA SER A 401 -35.23 25.41 -24.14
C SER A 401 -34.84 25.42 -25.63
N GLY A 402 -34.72 24.22 -26.22
CA GLY A 402 -34.41 24.03 -27.64
C GLY A 402 -32.95 24.28 -28.03
N THR A 403 -32.04 24.46 -27.06
CA THR A 403 -30.61 24.62 -27.33
C THR A 403 -29.89 23.27 -27.24
N LEU A 404 -29.06 22.98 -28.24
CA LEU A 404 -28.14 21.84 -28.29
C LEU A 404 -26.78 22.37 -28.73
N ASP A 405 -25.79 22.23 -27.88
CA ASP A 405 -24.41 22.63 -28.13
C ASP A 405 -23.49 21.39 -28.06
N PHE A 406 -22.27 21.51 -28.58
CA PHE A 406 -21.23 20.50 -28.48
C PHE A 406 -19.94 21.14 -27.95
N PRO A 407 -19.85 21.38 -26.63
CA PRO A 407 -18.80 22.22 -26.05
C PRO A 407 -17.39 21.74 -26.39
N LEU A 408 -17.17 20.42 -26.37
CA LEU A 408 -15.85 19.82 -26.54
C LEU A 408 -15.45 19.59 -28.01
N ASP A 409 -16.32 19.83 -29.00
CA ASP A 409 -16.02 19.55 -30.41
C ASP A 409 -14.79 20.30 -30.92
N SER A 410 -14.57 21.53 -30.46
CA SER A 410 -13.39 22.34 -30.81
C SER A 410 -12.10 21.70 -30.30
N LEU A 411 -12.08 21.29 -29.02
CA LEU A 411 -10.97 20.51 -28.44
C LEU A 411 -10.78 19.18 -29.16
N TRP A 412 -11.85 18.44 -29.43
CA TRP A 412 -11.79 17.17 -30.17
C TRP A 412 -11.32 17.36 -31.61
N ALA A 413 -11.53 18.52 -32.23
CA ALA A 413 -11.02 18.84 -33.56
C ALA A 413 -9.58 19.39 -33.54
N HIS A 414 -9.11 19.90 -32.39
CA HIS A 414 -7.80 20.53 -32.23
C HIS A 414 -6.66 19.60 -32.68
N SER A 415 -5.67 20.14 -33.41
CA SER A 415 -4.59 19.33 -34.01
C SER A 415 -3.65 18.70 -33.00
N ASP A 416 -3.55 19.27 -31.79
CA ASP A 416 -2.71 18.72 -30.72
C ASP A 416 -3.40 17.63 -29.91
N ILE A 417 -4.70 17.37 -30.11
CA ILE A 417 -5.41 16.26 -29.47
C ILE A 417 -5.38 15.05 -30.41
N ASP A 418 -4.95 13.88 -29.93
CA ASP A 418 -4.73 12.71 -30.78
C ASP A 418 -5.89 11.69 -30.77
N PHE A 419 -6.65 11.65 -29.67
CA PHE A 419 -7.76 10.72 -29.48
C PHE A 419 -8.87 11.37 -28.62
N VAL A 420 -10.05 10.77 -28.60
CA VAL A 420 -11.16 11.15 -27.70
C VAL A 420 -11.07 10.27 -26.44
N GLY A 421 -10.78 10.87 -25.29
CA GLY A 421 -10.75 10.17 -24.00
C GLY A 421 -12.11 10.23 -23.30
N ILE A 422 -12.61 9.07 -22.84
CA ILE A 422 -13.87 8.97 -22.10
C ILE A 422 -13.68 8.11 -20.86
N ASP A 423 -14.06 8.63 -19.70
CA ASP A 423 -14.21 7.86 -18.46
C ASP A 423 -15.59 7.19 -18.49
N ASN A 424 -15.62 5.94 -18.97
CA ASN A 424 -16.82 5.25 -19.40
C ASN A 424 -17.48 4.45 -18.26
N TYR A 425 -18.44 5.08 -17.59
CA TYR A 425 -19.25 4.47 -16.53
C TYR A 425 -20.75 4.40 -16.87
N MET A 426 -21.07 4.14 -18.14
CA MET A 426 -22.45 4.08 -18.62
C MET A 426 -23.20 2.86 -18.06
N PRO A 427 -24.48 2.98 -17.62
CA PRO A 427 -25.26 1.86 -17.10
C PRO A 427 -25.41 0.71 -18.10
N LEU A 428 -25.28 -0.52 -17.63
CA LEU A 428 -25.49 -1.76 -18.41
C LEU A 428 -26.73 -2.54 -17.97
N SER A 429 -27.46 -2.07 -16.96
CA SER A 429 -28.66 -2.73 -16.46
C SER A 429 -29.62 -1.76 -15.77
N ASP A 430 -30.86 -2.19 -15.58
CA ASP A 430 -31.84 -1.60 -14.67
C ASP A 430 -32.49 -2.71 -13.82
N TRP A 431 -31.62 -3.58 -13.29
CA TRP A 431 -32.01 -4.80 -12.58
C TRP A 431 -32.53 -4.49 -11.18
N ARG A 432 -33.48 -5.31 -10.70
CA ARG A 432 -34.11 -5.17 -9.38
C ARG A 432 -34.25 -6.52 -8.70
N SER A 433 -34.20 -6.53 -7.37
CA SER A 433 -34.35 -7.76 -6.58
C SER A 433 -35.78 -8.31 -6.52
N GLN A 434 -36.78 -7.52 -6.91
CA GLN A 434 -38.18 -7.95 -6.96
C GLN A 434 -38.42 -8.82 -8.19
N SER A 435 -39.26 -9.86 -8.10
CA SER A 435 -39.51 -10.78 -9.23
C SER A 435 -40.32 -10.19 -10.40
N THR A 436 -40.81 -8.95 -10.28
CA THR A 436 -41.63 -8.26 -11.29
C THR A 436 -40.99 -6.91 -11.61
N HIS A 437 -40.15 -6.87 -12.63
CA HIS A 437 -39.53 -5.66 -13.19
C HIS A 437 -39.33 -5.84 -14.69
N LEU A 438 -39.26 -4.74 -15.45
CA LEU A 438 -39.26 -4.79 -16.92
C LEU A 438 -38.11 -5.63 -17.50
N ASP A 439 -36.89 -5.50 -16.98
CA ASP A 439 -35.75 -6.30 -17.49
C ASP A 439 -35.88 -7.79 -17.19
N GLY A 440 -36.57 -8.18 -16.12
CA GLY A 440 -36.84 -9.58 -15.80
C GLY A 440 -38.00 -10.15 -16.63
N GLU A 441 -38.91 -9.30 -17.11
CA GLU A 441 -40.01 -9.67 -18.00
C GLU A 441 -39.55 -9.87 -19.45
N ASP A 442 -38.46 -9.21 -19.87
CA ASP A 442 -37.80 -9.35 -21.18
C ASP A 442 -37.00 -10.68 -21.35
N HIS A 443 -37.26 -11.68 -20.49
CA HIS A 443 -36.70 -13.03 -20.52
C HIS A 443 -35.20 -13.18 -20.23
N TRP A 444 -34.54 -12.16 -19.66
CA TRP A 444 -33.18 -12.30 -19.13
C TRP A 444 -33.20 -13.06 -17.79
N ALA A 445 -32.24 -13.97 -17.57
CA ALA A 445 -32.27 -14.81 -16.36
C ALA A 445 -31.62 -14.15 -15.13
N GLY A 446 -30.85 -13.07 -15.30
CA GLY A 446 -30.17 -12.41 -14.19
C GLY A 446 -29.21 -11.28 -14.59
N PRO A 447 -28.75 -10.48 -13.62
CA PRO A 447 -27.87 -9.34 -13.86
C PRO A 447 -26.43 -9.75 -14.22
N HIS A 448 -26.06 -11.02 -13.99
CA HIS A 448 -24.75 -11.58 -14.29
C HIS A 448 -24.62 -12.12 -15.73
N GLN A 449 -25.69 -12.13 -16.53
CA GLN A 449 -25.67 -12.70 -17.88
C GLN A 449 -24.88 -11.80 -18.85
N ILE A 450 -23.86 -12.36 -19.50
CA ILE A 450 -23.02 -11.63 -20.47
C ILE A 450 -23.85 -11.06 -21.61
N ASP A 451 -24.76 -11.86 -22.21
CA ASP A 451 -25.58 -11.41 -23.34
C ASP A 451 -26.49 -10.22 -22.96
N TYR A 452 -27.05 -10.22 -21.75
CA TYR A 452 -27.85 -9.11 -21.23
C TYR A 452 -27.00 -7.83 -21.08
N LEU A 453 -25.81 -7.97 -20.49
CA LEU A 453 -24.89 -6.85 -20.29
C LEU A 453 -24.38 -6.28 -21.61
N GLN A 454 -24.02 -7.16 -22.57
CA GLN A 454 -23.58 -6.77 -23.91
C GLN A 454 -24.67 -6.11 -24.73
N HIS A 455 -25.89 -6.65 -24.69
CA HIS A 455 -27.05 -6.04 -25.35
C HIS A 455 -27.23 -4.59 -24.91
N ASN A 456 -27.10 -4.35 -23.60
CA ASN A 456 -27.22 -3.03 -23.03
C ASN A 456 -26.04 -2.10 -23.30
N ILE A 457 -24.93 -2.49 -23.92
CA ILE A 457 -23.86 -1.51 -24.25
C ILE A 457 -24.38 -0.44 -25.23
N THR A 458 -25.24 -0.83 -26.18
CA THR A 458 -25.88 0.05 -27.16
C THR A 458 -27.41 -0.01 -27.10
N ALA A 459 -27.97 -0.22 -25.91
CA ALA A 459 -29.41 -0.26 -25.64
C ALA A 459 -29.72 0.23 -24.22
N GLY A 460 -30.99 0.28 -23.83
CA GLY A 460 -31.41 0.56 -22.45
C GLY A 460 -31.30 2.03 -22.05
N GLU A 461 -31.03 2.28 -20.75
CA GLU A 461 -30.90 3.64 -20.21
C GLU A 461 -29.79 4.41 -20.92
N GLY A 462 -30.09 5.60 -21.44
CA GLY A 462 -29.13 6.44 -22.16
C GLY A 462 -28.99 6.16 -23.65
N PHE A 463 -29.70 5.15 -24.16
CA PHE A 463 -29.78 4.85 -25.59
C PHE A 463 -31.25 4.82 -26.05
N ASP A 464 -32.05 3.90 -25.51
CA ASP A 464 -33.46 3.76 -25.88
C ASP A 464 -34.36 4.71 -25.09
N TRP A 465 -34.04 4.89 -23.80
CA TRP A 465 -34.88 5.62 -22.87
C TRP A 465 -34.07 6.30 -21.75
N TYR A 466 -34.72 7.19 -20.99
CA TYR A 466 -34.20 7.80 -19.77
C TYR A 466 -35.30 7.94 -18.72
N TYR A 467 -34.92 8.20 -17.46
CA TYR A 467 -35.86 8.56 -16.39
C TYR A 467 -35.93 10.08 -16.24
N ALA A 468 -37.14 10.65 -16.35
CA ALA A 468 -37.35 12.10 -16.24
C ALA A 468 -37.35 12.60 -14.79
N SER A 469 -37.55 11.70 -13.83
CA SER A 469 -37.55 12.00 -12.39
C SER A 469 -37.15 10.79 -11.55
N PRO A 470 -36.76 10.99 -10.26
CA PRO A 470 -36.55 9.87 -9.34
C PRO A 470 -37.77 8.96 -9.18
N SER A 471 -38.99 9.51 -9.19
CA SER A 471 -40.23 8.71 -9.14
C SER A 471 -40.45 7.87 -10.39
N ASP A 472 -40.02 8.35 -11.56
CA ASP A 472 -40.08 7.57 -12.79
C ASP A 472 -39.09 6.40 -12.72
N ARG A 473 -37.91 6.62 -12.14
CA ARG A 473 -36.95 5.54 -11.86
C ARG A 473 -37.57 4.51 -10.93
N GLU A 474 -38.14 4.89 -9.79
CA GLU A 474 -38.78 3.95 -8.86
C GLU A 474 -39.88 3.12 -9.54
N SER A 475 -40.73 3.74 -10.35
CA SER A 475 -41.86 3.09 -11.03
C SER A 475 -41.50 2.43 -12.37
N GLN A 476 -40.24 2.52 -12.80
CA GLN A 476 -39.79 2.01 -14.11
C GLN A 476 -40.50 2.69 -15.31
N ALA A 477 -40.91 3.96 -15.14
CA ALA A 477 -41.54 4.77 -16.18
C ALA A 477 -40.49 5.32 -17.16
N ARG A 478 -40.10 4.48 -18.11
CA ARG A 478 -39.07 4.75 -19.14
C ARG A 478 -39.57 5.73 -20.21
N THR A 479 -38.90 6.87 -20.38
CA THR A 479 -39.22 7.85 -21.43
C THR A 479 -38.33 7.64 -22.65
N PRO A 480 -38.88 7.40 -23.86
CA PRO A 480 -38.07 7.18 -25.06
C PRO A 480 -37.17 8.37 -25.43
N ILE A 481 -35.93 8.09 -25.84
CA ILE A 481 -35.02 9.10 -26.39
C ILE A 481 -35.27 9.24 -27.90
N THR A 482 -35.81 10.39 -28.31
CA THR A 482 -36.08 10.70 -29.72
C THR A 482 -35.64 12.13 -30.04
N ASP A 483 -35.34 12.39 -31.32
CA ASP A 483 -34.97 13.73 -31.80
C ASP A 483 -36.08 14.42 -32.59
N GLY A 484 -37.27 13.81 -32.64
CA GLY A 484 -38.44 14.35 -33.33
C GLY A 484 -38.15 14.79 -34.78
N ALA A 485 -38.02 16.11 -34.98
CA ALA A 485 -38.00 16.76 -36.28
C ALA A 485 -36.79 16.40 -37.18
N TYR A 486 -35.61 16.10 -36.62
CA TYR A 486 -34.41 15.82 -37.42
C TYR A 486 -34.03 14.34 -37.46
N GLY A 487 -34.65 13.49 -36.63
CA GLY A 487 -34.39 12.06 -36.64
C GLY A 487 -32.96 11.67 -36.28
N LYS A 488 -32.24 12.49 -35.51
CA LYS A 488 -30.86 12.25 -35.03
C LYS A 488 -30.84 11.96 -33.52
N PRO A 489 -31.46 10.86 -33.02
CA PRO A 489 -31.53 10.60 -31.58
C PRO A 489 -30.16 10.46 -30.91
N TRP A 490 -29.11 10.10 -31.67
CA TRP A 490 -27.74 10.00 -31.19
C TRP A 490 -27.22 11.28 -30.50
N VAL A 491 -27.73 12.47 -30.85
CA VAL A 491 -27.31 13.73 -30.19
C VAL A 491 -27.71 13.80 -28.71
N TRP A 492 -28.67 12.96 -28.29
CA TRP A 492 -29.20 12.88 -26.92
C TRP A 492 -28.81 11.59 -26.19
N ARG A 493 -28.17 10.65 -26.89
CA ARG A 493 -27.84 9.32 -26.36
C ARG A 493 -26.39 9.26 -25.96
N PHE A 494 -26.10 9.38 -24.67
CA PHE A 494 -24.72 9.30 -24.18
C PHE A 494 -24.07 7.92 -24.43
N LYS A 495 -24.83 6.86 -24.71
CA LYS A 495 -24.31 5.54 -25.11
C LYS A 495 -24.10 5.36 -26.60
N ASP A 496 -24.62 6.27 -27.43
CA ASP A 496 -24.55 6.16 -28.89
C ASP A 496 -23.21 6.70 -29.41
N LEU A 497 -22.12 6.07 -28.95
CA LEU A 497 -20.74 6.42 -29.32
C LEU A 497 -20.56 6.41 -30.84
N ARG A 498 -21.17 5.41 -31.50
CA ARG A 498 -21.13 5.28 -32.96
C ARG A 498 -21.88 6.40 -33.65
N GLY A 499 -23.13 6.65 -33.28
CA GLY A 499 -23.94 7.71 -33.88
C GLY A 499 -23.29 9.08 -33.69
N TRP A 500 -22.68 9.36 -32.54
CA TRP A 500 -21.89 10.56 -32.32
C TRP A 500 -20.64 10.58 -33.23
N TRP A 501 -19.83 9.52 -33.21
CA TRP A 501 -18.56 9.48 -33.91
C TRP A 501 -18.66 9.55 -35.45
N GLU A 502 -19.66 8.90 -36.06
CA GLU A 502 -19.80 8.78 -37.52
C GLU A 502 -20.53 9.97 -38.18
N ASN A 503 -21.10 10.90 -37.41
CA ASN A 503 -21.96 11.97 -37.94
C ASN A 503 -21.36 13.37 -37.76
N ALA A 504 -21.75 14.29 -38.65
CA ALA A 504 -21.45 15.71 -38.48
C ALA A 504 -22.33 16.32 -37.39
N HIS A 505 -21.73 17.06 -36.46
CA HIS A 505 -22.44 17.70 -35.36
C HIS A 505 -22.96 19.06 -35.78
N VAL A 506 -24.23 19.36 -35.48
CA VAL A 506 -24.87 20.62 -35.83
C VAL A 506 -25.60 21.16 -34.61
N ALA A 507 -25.10 22.27 -34.06
CA ALA A 507 -25.71 22.94 -32.91
C ALA A 507 -27.11 23.47 -33.24
N ARG A 508 -27.92 23.70 -32.19
CA ARG A 508 -29.30 24.19 -32.33
C ARG A 508 -29.57 25.37 -31.42
N VAL A 509 -30.32 26.34 -31.94
CA VAL A 509 -30.85 27.46 -31.17
C VAL A 509 -32.36 27.51 -31.34
N GLY A 510 -33.11 27.48 -30.23
CA GLY A 510 -34.58 27.49 -30.26
C GLY A 510 -35.19 26.30 -31.01
N GLY A 511 -34.51 25.17 -31.04
CA GLY A 511 -34.93 23.92 -31.70
C GLY A 511 -34.56 23.83 -33.18
N VAL A 512 -33.80 24.78 -33.72
CA VAL A 512 -33.42 24.84 -35.14
C VAL A 512 -31.92 24.62 -35.32
N GLU A 513 -31.54 23.69 -36.19
CA GLU A 513 -30.13 23.44 -36.57
C GLU A 513 -29.51 24.69 -37.23
N LEU A 514 -28.28 25.01 -36.85
CA LEU A 514 -27.48 26.06 -37.49
C LEU A 514 -27.10 25.66 -38.93
N SER A 515 -26.74 26.66 -39.75
CA SER A 515 -26.42 26.43 -41.18
C SER A 515 -25.11 25.69 -41.42
N SER A 516 -24.26 25.56 -40.39
CA SER A 516 -22.93 24.96 -40.50
C SER A 516 -22.72 24.00 -39.32
N PRO A 517 -22.05 22.86 -39.56
CA PRO A 517 -21.64 21.98 -38.48
C PRO A 517 -20.57 22.64 -37.59
N THR A 518 -20.30 22.02 -36.45
CA THR A 518 -19.16 22.35 -35.59
C THR A 518 -17.84 21.93 -36.25
N ASP A 519 -16.72 22.11 -35.55
CA ASP A 519 -15.39 21.73 -36.03
C ASP A 519 -15.15 20.20 -36.02
N TRP A 520 -16.05 19.41 -35.42
CA TRP A 520 -15.92 17.95 -35.37
C TRP A 520 -15.89 17.35 -36.79
N VAL A 521 -14.89 16.50 -37.01
CA VAL A 521 -14.74 15.72 -38.24
C VAL A 521 -15.23 14.29 -37.98
N PRO A 522 -16.29 13.83 -38.68
CA PRO A 522 -16.77 12.47 -38.54
C PRO A 522 -15.67 11.44 -38.76
N GLU A 523 -15.64 10.41 -37.91
CA GLU A 523 -14.63 9.36 -37.90
C GLU A 523 -13.18 9.84 -37.68
N GLY A 524 -13.00 11.10 -37.25
CA GLY A 524 -11.71 11.78 -37.30
C GLY A 524 -10.67 11.30 -36.29
N LYS A 525 -11.11 10.82 -35.12
CA LYS A 525 -10.23 10.36 -34.03
C LYS A 525 -10.78 9.10 -33.37
N GLN A 526 -9.87 8.26 -32.87
CA GLN A 526 -10.20 7.05 -32.15
C GLN A 526 -10.66 7.37 -30.71
N ILE A 527 -11.51 6.53 -30.14
CA ILE A 527 -12.00 6.62 -28.75
C ILE A 527 -11.18 5.68 -27.86
N TYR A 528 -10.63 6.24 -26.78
CA TYR A 528 -10.01 5.49 -25.68
C TYR A 528 -10.94 5.57 -24.47
N PHE A 529 -11.17 4.44 -23.81
CA PHE A 529 -11.81 4.47 -22.49
C PHE A 529 -10.70 4.67 -21.46
N THR A 530 -10.50 5.93 -21.05
CA THR A 530 -9.45 6.35 -20.12
C THR A 530 -9.71 5.88 -18.70
N GLU A 531 -10.97 5.61 -18.38
CA GLU A 531 -11.41 4.81 -17.25
C GLU A 531 -12.59 3.92 -17.67
N LEU A 532 -12.67 2.72 -17.09
CA LEU A 532 -13.85 1.86 -17.14
C LEU A 532 -13.84 0.93 -15.93
N GLY A 533 -14.91 0.90 -15.15
CA GLY A 533 -14.98 0.00 -14.01
C GLY A 533 -16.38 -0.18 -13.46
N PHE A 534 -16.52 -1.21 -12.63
CA PHE A 534 -17.73 -1.52 -11.89
C PHE A 534 -17.35 -1.76 -10.42
N PRO A 535 -18.09 -1.23 -9.44
CA PRO A 535 -17.87 -1.56 -8.03
C PRO A 535 -18.17 -3.06 -7.80
N ALA A 536 -17.51 -3.74 -6.85
CA ALA A 536 -17.87 -5.11 -6.50
C ALA A 536 -19.02 -5.14 -5.49
N VAL A 537 -20.19 -4.74 -5.96
CA VAL A 537 -21.42 -4.71 -5.20
C VAL A 537 -22.56 -5.23 -6.07
N ASP A 538 -23.59 -5.80 -5.44
CA ASP A 538 -24.79 -6.22 -6.14
C ASP A 538 -25.38 -5.06 -6.97
N ASN A 539 -25.87 -5.36 -8.17
CA ASN A 539 -26.42 -4.36 -9.10
C ASN A 539 -25.42 -3.24 -9.50
N ALA A 540 -24.11 -3.47 -9.40
CA ALA A 540 -23.06 -2.53 -9.83
C ALA A 540 -23.26 -1.95 -11.24
N THR A 541 -23.80 -2.76 -12.16
CA THR A 541 -24.05 -2.39 -13.55
C THR A 541 -25.19 -1.39 -13.74
N ASN A 542 -26.05 -1.18 -12.73
CA ASN A 542 -27.10 -0.16 -12.78
C ASN A 542 -26.54 1.27 -12.69
N GLN A 543 -25.40 1.44 -12.03
CA GLN A 543 -24.74 2.73 -11.86
C GLN A 543 -23.23 2.54 -11.65
N PRO A 544 -22.47 2.26 -12.72
CA PRO A 544 -21.06 1.89 -12.62
C PRO A 544 -20.15 2.96 -12.01
N ASN A 545 -20.56 4.23 -12.08
CA ASN A 545 -19.80 5.36 -11.55
C ASN A 545 -19.92 5.52 -10.02
N SER A 546 -20.81 4.77 -9.35
CA SER A 546 -21.02 4.88 -7.91
C SER A 546 -19.84 4.32 -7.14
N PHE A 547 -19.29 5.12 -6.24
CA PHE A 547 -18.24 4.72 -5.31
C PHE A 547 -18.76 4.79 -3.87
N ILE A 548 -18.27 3.89 -3.03
CA ILE A 548 -18.61 3.84 -1.61
C ILE A 548 -17.39 4.28 -0.80
N ASP A 549 -17.46 5.49 -0.27
CA ASP A 549 -16.41 6.11 0.52
C ASP A 549 -17.02 6.96 1.63
N GLY A 550 -16.93 6.50 2.89
CA GLY A 550 -17.67 7.09 4.02
C GLY A 550 -17.38 8.56 4.28
N LYS A 551 -16.26 9.11 3.77
CA LYS A 551 -15.90 10.53 3.94
C LYS A 551 -16.56 11.47 2.92
N SER A 552 -16.95 10.98 1.76
CA SER A 552 -17.43 11.81 0.65
C SER A 552 -18.95 11.95 0.65
N THR A 553 -19.45 13.16 0.35
CA THR A 553 -20.89 13.38 0.12
C THR A 553 -21.41 12.76 -1.19
N GLU A 554 -20.53 12.34 -2.09
CA GLU A 554 -20.89 11.65 -3.34
C GLU A 554 -20.96 10.12 -3.15
N SER A 555 -20.68 9.62 -1.94
CA SER A 555 -20.78 8.20 -1.60
C SER A 555 -22.21 7.68 -1.76
N ALA A 556 -22.38 6.68 -2.61
CA ALA A 556 -23.68 6.09 -2.89
C ALA A 556 -23.55 4.62 -3.31
N LEU A 557 -24.55 3.82 -2.97
CA LEU A 557 -24.74 2.51 -3.58
C LEU A 557 -25.33 2.68 -4.99
N PRO A 558 -25.02 1.77 -5.93
CA PRO A 558 -25.72 1.72 -7.21
C PRO A 558 -27.23 1.63 -7.04
N TYR A 559 -28.00 2.11 -8.02
CA TYR A 559 -29.46 2.07 -7.95
C TYR A 559 -29.98 0.66 -7.65
N PHE A 560 -30.84 0.58 -6.64
CA PHE A 560 -31.49 -0.66 -6.16
C PHE A 560 -30.55 -1.71 -5.56
N SER A 561 -29.26 -1.41 -5.39
CA SER A 561 -28.32 -2.25 -4.66
C SER A 561 -28.71 -2.35 -3.18
N ASN A 562 -28.48 -3.53 -2.59
CA ASN A 562 -28.64 -3.76 -1.15
C ASN A 562 -27.32 -3.61 -0.36
N GLY A 563 -26.21 -3.33 -1.04
CA GLY A 563 -24.88 -3.11 -0.45
C GLY A 563 -24.09 -4.39 -0.20
N ARG A 564 -24.48 -5.51 -0.82
CA ARG A 564 -23.75 -6.77 -0.70
C ARG A 564 -22.58 -6.78 -1.67
N ARG A 565 -21.41 -7.23 -1.19
CA ARG A 565 -20.25 -7.49 -2.04
C ARG A 565 -20.56 -8.53 -3.12
N ASP A 566 -20.21 -8.23 -4.37
CA ASP A 566 -20.41 -9.11 -5.53
C ASP A 566 -19.26 -8.98 -6.54
N ASP A 567 -18.16 -9.67 -6.25
CA ASP A 567 -16.98 -9.72 -7.13
C ASP A 567 -17.31 -10.40 -8.47
N PHE A 568 -18.26 -11.33 -8.51
CA PHE A 568 -18.65 -12.04 -9.73
C PHE A 568 -19.42 -11.11 -10.68
N GLN A 569 -20.28 -10.21 -10.18
CA GLN A 569 -20.92 -9.17 -11.00
C GLN A 569 -19.88 -8.23 -11.64
N GLN A 570 -18.88 -7.80 -10.88
CA GLN A 570 -17.78 -6.99 -11.41
C GLN A 570 -17.07 -7.73 -12.55
N ARG A 571 -16.72 -9.01 -12.33
CA ARG A 571 -16.07 -9.87 -13.32
C ARG A 571 -16.88 -10.00 -14.61
N GLN A 572 -18.15 -10.35 -14.51
CA GLN A 572 -19.04 -10.54 -15.66
C GLN A 572 -19.22 -9.25 -16.47
N ALA A 573 -19.34 -8.10 -15.80
CA ALA A 573 -19.46 -6.81 -16.46
C ALA A 573 -18.20 -6.40 -17.23
N LEU A 574 -17.01 -6.59 -16.61
CA LEU A 574 -15.73 -6.36 -17.29
C LEU A 574 -15.59 -7.28 -18.50
N GLN A 575 -15.92 -8.57 -18.35
CA GLN A 575 -15.86 -9.55 -19.43
C GLN A 575 -16.79 -9.17 -20.59
N ALA A 576 -18.04 -8.81 -20.29
CA ALA A 576 -19.03 -8.42 -21.27
C ALA A 576 -18.55 -7.23 -22.13
N VAL A 577 -18.00 -6.18 -21.49
CA VAL A 577 -17.55 -4.98 -22.21
C VAL A 577 -16.30 -5.25 -23.03
N LEU A 578 -15.30 -5.96 -22.50
CA LEU A 578 -14.07 -6.25 -23.23
C LEU A 578 -14.35 -7.10 -24.48
N ASP A 579 -15.21 -8.13 -24.34
CA ASP A 579 -15.62 -8.97 -25.48
C ASP A 579 -16.37 -8.18 -26.54
N TYR A 580 -17.23 -7.23 -26.13
CA TYR A 580 -18.03 -6.44 -27.06
C TYR A 580 -17.19 -5.51 -27.94
N TRP A 581 -16.06 -5.00 -27.46
CA TRP A 581 -15.21 -4.08 -28.24
C TRP A 581 -14.09 -4.79 -29.01
N ASP A 582 -13.76 -6.04 -28.66
CA ASP A 582 -12.79 -6.86 -29.38
C ASP A 582 -13.39 -7.42 -30.68
N ARG A 583 -12.86 -6.95 -31.82
CA ARG A 583 -13.30 -7.42 -33.15
C ARG A 583 -12.86 -8.85 -33.49
N SER A 584 -11.86 -9.39 -32.80
CA SER A 584 -11.36 -10.76 -33.03
C SER A 584 -12.23 -11.82 -32.35
N LEU A 585 -12.88 -11.43 -31.25
CA LEU A 585 -13.76 -12.29 -30.45
C LEU A 585 -15.24 -12.09 -30.76
N ASN A 586 -15.60 -10.93 -31.31
CA ASN A 586 -16.98 -10.63 -31.65
C ASN A 586 -17.55 -11.60 -32.70
N ALA A 587 -18.54 -12.38 -32.29
CA ALA A 587 -19.54 -12.96 -33.20
C ALA A 587 -20.53 -11.89 -33.72
N ALA A 588 -20.54 -10.69 -33.13
CA ALA A 588 -21.34 -9.55 -33.59
C ALA A 588 -20.79 -8.96 -34.90
N PRO A 589 -21.67 -8.45 -35.79
CA PRO A 589 -21.24 -7.94 -37.09
C PRO A 589 -20.26 -6.77 -36.96
N GLU A 590 -19.38 -6.58 -37.97
CA GLU A 590 -18.41 -5.46 -38.11
C GLU A 590 -18.99 -4.05 -37.82
N SER A 591 -20.31 -3.94 -37.72
CA SER A 591 -21.08 -2.77 -37.36
C SER A 591 -20.96 -2.29 -35.90
N ALA A 592 -20.56 -3.11 -34.92
CA ALA A 592 -20.53 -2.67 -33.51
C ALA A 592 -19.37 -1.70 -33.22
N ASN A 593 -18.17 -2.04 -33.69
CA ASN A 593 -16.96 -1.20 -33.58
C ASN A 593 -16.39 -0.91 -34.98
N PRO A 594 -16.99 0.02 -35.76
CA PRO A 594 -16.65 0.24 -37.17
C PRO A 594 -15.22 0.72 -37.38
N MET A 595 -14.66 0.52 -38.59
CA MET A 595 -13.35 1.06 -38.97
C MET A 595 -13.49 2.48 -39.48
N SER A 596 -12.60 3.38 -39.04
CA SER A 596 -12.51 4.73 -39.62
C SER A 596 -12.02 4.68 -41.05
N SER A 597 -12.74 5.39 -41.93
CA SER A 597 -12.28 5.71 -43.28
C SER A 597 -11.16 6.75 -43.31
N VAL A 598 -10.92 7.48 -42.20
CA VAL A 598 -9.92 8.54 -42.08
C VAL A 598 -8.55 7.98 -41.67
N TYR A 599 -8.51 7.14 -40.62
CA TYR A 599 -7.25 6.64 -40.04
C TYR A 599 -7.07 5.12 -40.10
N GLY A 600 -8.07 4.36 -40.56
CA GLY A 600 -7.92 2.93 -40.82
C GLY A 600 -7.80 2.04 -39.58
N ALA A 601 -8.30 2.47 -38.41
CA ALA A 601 -8.40 1.67 -37.19
C ALA A 601 -9.85 1.69 -36.63
N PRO A 602 -10.21 0.81 -35.69
CA PRO A 602 -11.56 0.78 -35.11
C PRO A 602 -11.93 2.10 -34.40
N MET A 603 -13.23 2.36 -34.24
CA MET A 603 -13.75 3.51 -33.48
C MET A 603 -13.27 3.48 -32.02
N VAL A 604 -13.47 2.37 -31.32
CA VAL A 604 -12.96 2.16 -29.96
C VAL A 604 -11.69 1.29 -30.04
N ALA A 605 -10.59 1.78 -29.45
CA ALA A 605 -9.38 0.98 -29.32
C ALA A 605 -9.54 -0.05 -28.20
N HIS A 606 -9.82 -1.31 -28.55
CA HIS A 606 -10.01 -2.41 -27.58
C HIS A 606 -8.80 -2.63 -26.65
N ASP A 607 -7.59 -2.29 -27.11
CA ASP A 607 -6.35 -2.38 -26.33
C ASP A 607 -6.01 -1.09 -25.54
N ARG A 608 -6.95 -0.13 -25.50
CA ARG A 608 -6.92 1.14 -24.77
C ARG A 608 -8.21 1.33 -23.95
N ILE A 609 -8.67 0.25 -23.33
CA ILE A 609 -9.72 0.26 -22.33
C ILE A 609 -9.04 0.12 -20.96
N TYR A 610 -8.86 1.24 -20.28
CA TYR A 610 -8.12 1.31 -19.01
C TYR A 610 -9.07 0.99 -17.85
N LEU A 611 -8.90 -0.19 -17.25
CA LEU A 611 -9.79 -0.64 -16.17
C LEU A 611 -9.50 0.08 -14.85
N TRP A 612 -10.54 0.66 -14.25
CA TRP A 612 -10.52 1.27 -12.93
C TRP A 612 -10.86 0.23 -11.85
N THR A 613 -9.97 -0.11 -10.91
CA THR A 613 -8.57 0.34 -10.80
C THR A 613 -7.63 -0.71 -10.22
N TRP A 614 -6.35 -0.61 -10.57
CA TRP A 614 -5.24 -1.28 -9.89
C TRP A 614 -4.55 -0.33 -8.91
N ASP A 615 -4.18 -0.81 -7.73
CA ASP A 615 -3.53 -0.04 -6.66
C ASP A 615 -2.05 -0.39 -6.55
N ALA A 616 -1.19 0.61 -6.36
CA ALA A 616 0.26 0.40 -6.17
C ALA A 616 0.58 -0.33 -4.86
N ARG A 617 -0.34 -0.36 -3.89
CA ARG A 617 -0.21 -1.16 -2.68
C ARG A 617 -0.54 -2.63 -2.97
N PRO A 618 0.34 -3.58 -2.63
CA PRO A 618 0.17 -4.98 -3.03
C PRO A 618 -0.91 -5.68 -2.21
N TYR A 619 -1.57 -6.67 -2.83
CA TYR A 619 -2.48 -7.57 -2.13
C TYR A 619 -1.69 -8.72 -1.46
N PRO A 620 -2.03 -9.16 -0.23
CA PRO A 620 -3.14 -8.73 0.61
C PRO A 620 -2.82 -7.60 1.60
N ALA A 621 -1.58 -7.06 1.59
CA ALA A 621 -1.17 -5.99 2.50
C ALA A 621 -2.18 -4.82 2.45
N PHE A 622 -2.51 -4.33 1.26
CA PHE A 622 -3.78 -3.64 1.04
C PHE A 622 -4.83 -4.66 0.58
N PRO A 623 -6.04 -4.69 1.17
CA PRO A 623 -6.60 -3.71 2.10
C PRO A 623 -6.41 -4.01 3.61
N GLN A 624 -5.65 -5.04 3.98
CA GLN A 624 -5.71 -5.58 5.34
C GLN A 624 -4.94 -4.77 6.41
N LEU A 625 -3.91 -3.99 6.03
CA LEU A 625 -3.11 -3.15 6.94
C LEU A 625 -3.78 -1.81 7.24
N THR A 626 -4.94 -1.85 7.92
CA THR A 626 -5.73 -0.64 8.23
C THR A 626 -5.06 0.33 9.21
N ASP A 627 -4.05 -0.13 9.95
CA ASP A 627 -3.23 0.72 10.83
C ASP A 627 -2.20 1.55 10.04
N VAL A 628 -1.89 1.15 8.81
CA VAL A 628 -1.04 1.90 7.87
C VAL A 628 -1.90 2.79 6.97
N TRP A 629 -2.97 2.22 6.41
CA TRP A 629 -3.86 2.92 5.48
C TRP A 629 -5.31 2.90 5.94
N SER A 630 -5.90 4.08 6.15
CA SER A 630 -7.27 4.20 6.68
C SER A 630 -8.37 3.83 5.69
N ASP A 631 -8.06 3.71 4.40
CA ASP A 631 -9.02 3.50 3.30
C ASP A 631 -9.24 2.02 2.94
N GLY A 632 -8.66 1.07 3.68
CA GLY A 632 -8.82 -0.37 3.42
C GLY A 632 -10.28 -0.85 3.39
N GLY A 633 -11.18 -0.20 4.15
CA GLY A 633 -12.62 -0.51 4.14
C GLY A 633 -13.30 -0.27 2.78
N ASN A 634 -12.80 0.69 1.99
CA ASN A 634 -13.38 1.03 0.68
C ASN A 634 -13.16 -0.08 -0.35
N TRP A 635 -12.12 -0.91 -0.17
CA TRP A 635 -11.86 -2.06 -1.05
C TRP A 635 -13.00 -3.08 -1.04
N GLN A 636 -13.81 -3.18 0.02
CA GLN A 636 -14.84 -4.23 0.08
C GLN A 636 -15.90 -4.10 -1.02
N LEU A 637 -16.30 -2.87 -1.35
CA LEU A 637 -17.36 -2.61 -2.33
C LEU A 637 -16.90 -1.73 -3.50
N GLY A 638 -15.69 -1.18 -3.45
CA GLY A 638 -15.17 -0.33 -4.51
C GLY A 638 -14.71 -1.09 -5.76
N HIS A 639 -14.04 -0.38 -6.66
CA HIS A 639 -13.67 -0.85 -8.00
C HIS A 639 -12.35 -1.61 -8.08
N TRP A 640 -11.58 -1.69 -7.00
CA TRP A 640 -10.25 -2.32 -6.98
C TRP A 640 -10.23 -3.73 -7.59
N LEU A 641 -9.19 -4.01 -8.38
CA LEU A 641 -8.99 -5.30 -9.04
C LEU A 641 -7.99 -6.20 -8.29
N ASN A 642 -7.11 -5.61 -7.47
CA ASN A 642 -6.13 -6.31 -6.64
C ASN A 642 -6.82 -7.37 -5.75
N GLY A 643 -6.39 -8.62 -5.85
CA GLY A 643 -6.93 -9.75 -5.08
C GLY A 643 -8.30 -10.27 -5.54
N ARG A 644 -8.92 -9.68 -6.57
CA ARG A 644 -10.18 -10.16 -7.17
C ARG A 644 -9.98 -10.84 -8.52
N LEU A 645 -9.11 -10.28 -9.36
CA LEU A 645 -8.65 -10.96 -10.56
C LEU A 645 -7.82 -12.20 -10.16
N GLY A 646 -7.93 -13.26 -10.95
CA GLY A 646 -7.35 -14.58 -10.66
C GLY A 646 -8.29 -15.56 -9.95
N ALA A 647 -9.43 -15.10 -9.40
CA ALA A 647 -10.47 -16.00 -8.90
C ALA A 647 -11.08 -16.83 -10.04
N ALA A 648 -11.44 -18.09 -9.75
CA ALA A 648 -11.95 -19.02 -10.74
C ALA A 648 -13.49 -19.01 -10.78
N PRO A 649 -14.13 -18.64 -11.89
CA PRO A 649 -15.56 -18.87 -12.09
C PRO A 649 -15.89 -20.36 -11.93
N ILE A 650 -17.00 -20.68 -11.27
CA ILE A 650 -17.39 -22.07 -11.05
C ILE A 650 -17.66 -22.79 -12.37
N ALA A 651 -18.22 -22.10 -13.36
CA ALA A 651 -18.43 -22.65 -14.70
C ALA A 651 -17.12 -23.14 -15.33
N ASP A 652 -16.07 -22.32 -15.26
CA ASP A 652 -14.73 -22.63 -15.81
C ASP A 652 -14.04 -23.72 -15.00
N LEU A 653 -14.14 -23.70 -13.67
CA LEU A 653 -13.55 -24.72 -12.80
C LEU A 653 -14.16 -26.11 -13.03
N VAL A 654 -15.49 -26.21 -13.12
CA VAL A 654 -16.16 -27.48 -13.41
C VAL A 654 -15.84 -27.96 -14.82
N SER A 655 -15.80 -27.04 -15.79
CA SER A 655 -15.37 -27.32 -17.17
C SER A 655 -13.96 -27.89 -17.23
N ALA A 656 -13.01 -27.27 -16.52
CA ALA A 656 -11.62 -27.74 -16.43
C ALA A 656 -11.54 -29.14 -15.82
N LEU A 657 -12.20 -29.39 -14.68
CA LEU A 657 -12.20 -30.70 -14.00
C LEU A 657 -12.73 -31.85 -14.89
N LEU A 658 -13.69 -31.57 -15.78
CA LEU A 658 -14.23 -32.55 -16.72
C LEU A 658 -13.33 -32.70 -17.95
N THR A 659 -12.83 -31.59 -18.49
CA THR A 659 -11.98 -31.58 -19.68
C THR A 659 -10.62 -32.24 -19.41
N ASP A 660 -10.06 -32.08 -18.20
CA ASP A 660 -8.78 -32.67 -17.78
C ASP A 660 -8.81 -34.21 -17.82
N ILE A 661 -9.99 -34.83 -17.67
CA ILE A 661 -10.17 -36.28 -17.82
C ILE A 661 -10.66 -36.70 -19.22
N GLY A 662 -10.77 -35.74 -20.14
CA GLY A 662 -11.22 -35.94 -21.52
C GLY A 662 -12.73 -36.06 -21.70
N PHE A 663 -13.55 -35.61 -20.75
CA PHE A 663 -15.01 -35.58 -20.90
C PHE A 663 -15.46 -34.22 -21.42
N THR A 664 -16.20 -34.18 -22.54
CA THR A 664 -16.58 -32.93 -23.22
C THR A 664 -18.09 -32.73 -23.39
N ASP A 665 -18.92 -33.72 -23.04
CA ASP A 665 -20.37 -33.68 -23.22
C ASP A 665 -21.06 -33.07 -21.98
N PHE A 666 -20.80 -31.78 -21.73
CA PHE A 666 -21.37 -31.03 -20.61
C PHE A 666 -21.72 -29.58 -20.97
N ASP A 667 -22.59 -28.98 -20.16
CA ASP A 667 -22.91 -27.55 -20.19
C ASP A 667 -22.82 -26.97 -18.77
N THR A 668 -21.88 -26.04 -18.57
CA THR A 668 -21.68 -25.30 -17.33
C THR A 668 -22.04 -23.82 -17.45
N ALA A 669 -22.53 -23.35 -18.59
CA ALA A 669 -22.78 -21.94 -18.85
C ALA A 669 -23.83 -21.32 -17.90
N GLY A 670 -24.72 -22.14 -17.35
CA GLY A 670 -25.70 -21.73 -16.33
C GLY A 670 -25.14 -21.56 -14.92
N LEU A 671 -23.86 -21.88 -14.67
CA LEU A 671 -23.25 -21.76 -13.34
C LEU A 671 -22.71 -20.35 -13.09
N LEU A 672 -23.33 -19.67 -12.12
CA LEU A 672 -22.91 -18.37 -11.60
C LEU A 672 -22.10 -18.50 -10.31
N GLY A 673 -21.16 -17.59 -10.09
CA GLY A 673 -20.30 -17.52 -8.90
C GLY A 673 -18.85 -17.93 -9.18
N GLN A 674 -18.00 -17.74 -8.18
CA GLN A 674 -16.56 -17.98 -8.27
C GLN A 674 -15.98 -18.42 -6.93
N VAL A 675 -14.79 -19.01 -6.98
CA VAL A 675 -13.98 -19.34 -5.81
C VAL A 675 -12.61 -18.69 -5.93
N GLU A 676 -12.03 -18.30 -4.81
CA GLU A 676 -10.65 -17.80 -4.79
C GLU A 676 -9.64 -18.90 -5.10
N GLY A 677 -9.96 -20.14 -4.73
CA GLY A 677 -9.15 -21.29 -5.09
C GLY A 677 -9.78 -22.61 -4.69
N TYR A 678 -9.27 -23.68 -5.30
CA TYR A 678 -9.74 -25.04 -5.12
C TYR A 678 -8.56 -26.02 -5.20
N ILE A 679 -8.47 -26.98 -4.29
CA ILE A 679 -7.32 -27.88 -4.19
C ILE A 679 -7.74 -29.35 -4.39
N VAL A 680 -7.11 -30.01 -5.37
CA VAL A 680 -7.15 -31.47 -5.53
C VAL A 680 -5.77 -32.04 -5.21
N ASN A 681 -5.55 -32.44 -3.96
CA ASN A 681 -4.24 -32.92 -3.48
C ASN A 681 -4.09 -34.45 -3.43
N ARG A 682 -5.09 -35.19 -3.94
CA ARG A 682 -5.11 -36.66 -3.97
C ARG A 682 -5.94 -37.15 -5.15
N THR A 683 -5.66 -38.36 -5.61
CA THR A 683 -6.43 -39.00 -6.67
C THR A 683 -7.88 -39.27 -6.20
N ILE A 684 -8.84 -38.60 -6.82
CA ILE A 684 -10.27 -38.72 -6.56
C ILE A 684 -11.04 -38.77 -7.88
N SER A 685 -12.31 -39.18 -7.83
CA SER A 685 -13.18 -39.10 -9.01
C SER A 685 -13.60 -37.65 -9.30
N PRO A 686 -13.90 -37.29 -10.56
CA PRO A 686 -14.44 -35.97 -10.90
C PRO A 686 -15.71 -35.63 -10.09
N ARG A 687 -16.57 -36.63 -9.85
CA ARG A 687 -17.73 -36.48 -8.96
C ARG A 687 -17.32 -36.01 -7.57
N ALA A 688 -16.35 -36.66 -6.94
CA ALA A 688 -15.90 -36.29 -5.61
C ALA A 688 -15.21 -34.91 -5.58
N ALA A 689 -14.64 -34.46 -6.70
CA ALA A 689 -14.12 -33.09 -6.84
C ALA A 689 -15.26 -32.05 -6.99
N ILE A 690 -16.33 -32.38 -7.72
CA ILE A 690 -17.44 -31.47 -7.99
C ILE A 690 -18.42 -31.37 -6.82
N GLU A 691 -18.64 -32.43 -6.05
CA GLU A 691 -19.60 -32.46 -4.93
C GLU A 691 -19.40 -31.33 -3.87
N PRO A 692 -18.15 -30.99 -3.45
CA PRO A 692 -17.90 -29.81 -2.62
C PRO A 692 -18.35 -28.48 -3.24
N LEU A 693 -18.19 -28.32 -4.56
CA LEU A 693 -18.62 -27.14 -5.29
C LEU A 693 -20.16 -27.08 -5.33
N MET A 694 -20.82 -28.22 -5.56
CA MET A 694 -22.29 -28.31 -5.51
C MET A 694 -22.86 -27.91 -4.15
N LEU A 695 -22.18 -28.27 -3.04
CA LEU A 695 -22.62 -27.91 -1.69
C LEU A 695 -22.43 -26.42 -1.42
N SER A 696 -21.31 -25.83 -1.83
CA SER A 696 -20.99 -24.42 -1.57
C SER A 696 -21.79 -23.45 -2.44
N HIS A 697 -22.00 -23.80 -3.71
CA HIS A 697 -22.65 -22.92 -4.69
C HIS A 697 -24.09 -23.33 -4.99
N PHE A 698 -24.61 -24.39 -4.36
CA PHE A 698 -25.99 -24.83 -4.48
C PHE A 698 -26.44 -25.08 -5.93
N PHE A 699 -25.71 -25.93 -6.65
CA PHE A 699 -26.11 -26.41 -7.98
C PHE A 699 -26.28 -27.93 -8.02
N SER A 700 -26.99 -28.41 -9.05
CA SER A 700 -27.17 -29.81 -9.38
C SER A 700 -26.67 -30.12 -10.79
N VAL A 701 -26.48 -31.41 -11.06
CA VAL A 701 -26.16 -31.93 -12.38
C VAL A 701 -27.19 -32.99 -12.77
N ALA A 702 -27.69 -32.90 -13.98
CA ALA A 702 -28.58 -33.88 -14.59
C ALA A 702 -28.08 -34.21 -16.00
N GLU A 703 -28.33 -35.44 -16.45
CA GLU A 703 -28.14 -35.78 -17.87
C GLU A 703 -29.40 -35.35 -18.63
N THR A 704 -29.23 -34.62 -19.72
CA THR A 704 -30.30 -34.22 -20.63
C THR A 704 -29.75 -34.26 -22.05
N GLU A 705 -30.43 -35.00 -22.93
CA GLU A 705 -30.06 -35.15 -24.35
C GLU A 705 -28.60 -35.59 -24.59
N GLY A 706 -28.04 -36.41 -23.70
CA GLY A 706 -26.68 -36.92 -23.78
C GLY A 706 -25.61 -36.00 -23.19
N GLN A 707 -25.99 -34.84 -22.62
CA GLN A 707 -25.08 -33.90 -21.98
C GLN A 707 -25.34 -33.80 -20.48
N LEU A 708 -24.28 -33.59 -19.69
CA LEU A 708 -24.41 -33.20 -18.30
C LEU A 708 -24.69 -31.70 -18.20
N ILE A 709 -25.92 -31.34 -17.82
CA ILE A 709 -26.34 -29.96 -17.63
C ILE A 709 -26.18 -29.59 -16.15
N PHE A 710 -25.40 -28.55 -15.89
CA PHE A 710 -25.19 -28.02 -14.55
C PHE A 710 -26.05 -26.78 -14.32
N GLN A 711 -26.85 -26.81 -13.26
CA GLN A 711 -27.87 -25.78 -13.02
C GLN A 711 -28.06 -25.52 -11.52
N HIS A 712 -28.16 -24.25 -11.16
CA HIS A 712 -28.39 -23.81 -9.78
C HIS A 712 -29.71 -24.32 -9.21
N LEU A 713 -29.78 -24.55 -7.90
CA LEU A 713 -30.98 -25.08 -7.22
C LEU A 713 -32.12 -24.05 -7.10
N ASN A 714 -31.87 -22.78 -7.42
CA ASN A 714 -32.80 -21.67 -7.31
C ASN A 714 -33.60 -21.40 -8.61
N GLN A 715 -33.96 -22.46 -9.35
CA GLN A 715 -34.70 -22.32 -10.59
C GLN A 715 -36.12 -21.78 -10.38
N ALA A 716 -36.56 -20.96 -11.33
CA ALA A 716 -37.95 -20.53 -11.41
C ALA A 716 -38.91 -21.73 -11.57
N VAL A 717 -40.17 -21.53 -11.21
CA VAL A 717 -41.21 -22.55 -11.40
C VAL A 717 -41.42 -22.78 -12.91
N ALA A 718 -41.13 -23.99 -13.37
CA ALA A 718 -41.26 -24.39 -14.76
C ALA A 718 -42.73 -24.68 -15.13
N ASP A 719 -43.51 -25.26 -14.21
CA ASP A 719 -44.92 -25.61 -14.44
C ASP A 719 -45.74 -25.71 -13.14
N ASP A 720 -47.05 -25.55 -13.30
CA ASP A 720 -48.07 -25.73 -12.26
C ASP A 720 -48.91 -26.99 -12.52
N PHE A 721 -48.98 -27.89 -11.53
CA PHE A 721 -49.81 -29.09 -11.60
C PHE A 721 -50.85 -29.15 -10.48
N HIS A 722 -52.08 -29.48 -10.85
CA HIS A 722 -53.11 -29.90 -9.91
C HIS A 722 -53.12 -31.43 -9.82
N TRP A 723 -53.36 -32.02 -8.64
CA TRP A 723 -53.31 -33.48 -8.48
C TRP A 723 -54.25 -34.27 -9.43
N GLN A 724 -55.33 -33.65 -9.91
CA GLN A 724 -56.24 -34.23 -10.90
C GLN A 724 -55.64 -34.33 -12.32
N SER A 725 -54.56 -33.60 -12.60
CA SER A 725 -53.83 -33.63 -13.87
C SER A 725 -52.76 -34.74 -13.93
N PHE A 726 -52.49 -35.40 -12.81
CA PHE A 726 -51.54 -36.51 -12.76
C PHE A 726 -52.05 -37.71 -13.56
N ALA A 727 -51.11 -38.44 -14.17
CA ALA A 727 -51.41 -39.67 -14.87
C ALA A 727 -51.94 -40.74 -13.90
N VAL A 728 -52.77 -41.65 -14.43
CA VAL A 728 -53.40 -42.73 -13.66
C VAL A 728 -52.90 -44.06 -14.21
N SER A 729 -52.20 -44.83 -13.38
CA SER A 729 -51.87 -46.22 -13.68
C SER A 729 -53.07 -47.14 -13.34
N GLY A 730 -53.98 -47.39 -14.29
CA GLY A 730 -55.09 -48.36 -14.13
C GLY A 730 -56.51 -47.76 -14.24
N GLN A 731 -57.55 -48.58 -13.96
CA GLN A 731 -58.97 -48.24 -14.19
C GLN A 731 -59.68 -47.48 -13.04
N GLU A 732 -58.99 -47.10 -11.97
CA GLU A 732 -59.60 -46.29 -10.90
C GLU A 732 -59.31 -44.81 -11.12
N GLY A 733 -60.36 -43.98 -11.18
CA GLY A 733 -60.24 -42.55 -11.52
C GLY A 733 -59.63 -41.70 -10.42
N GLY A 734 -58.59 -40.92 -10.77
CA GLY A 734 -57.93 -39.92 -9.93
C GLY A 734 -56.41 -40.15 -9.90
N GLY A 735 -55.62 -39.13 -10.27
CA GLY A 735 -54.15 -39.22 -10.21
C GLY A 735 -53.65 -39.45 -8.79
N THR A 736 -52.70 -40.39 -8.62
CA THR A 736 -52.17 -40.75 -7.29
C THR A 736 -50.87 -40.00 -6.98
N TYR A 737 -50.68 -39.62 -5.72
CA TYR A 737 -49.45 -39.02 -5.21
C TYR A 737 -49.17 -39.49 -3.78
N SER A 738 -47.91 -39.47 -3.37
CA SER A 738 -47.50 -39.71 -1.99
C SER A 738 -46.64 -38.57 -1.48
N ILE A 739 -46.85 -38.16 -0.22
CA ILE A 739 -46.02 -37.15 0.45
C ILE A 739 -45.30 -37.84 1.61
N THR A 740 -43.98 -37.77 1.61
CA THR A 740 -43.12 -38.29 2.67
C THR A 740 -42.45 -37.14 3.41
N ARG A 741 -42.54 -37.11 4.74
CA ARG A 741 -41.88 -36.11 5.59
C ARG A 741 -40.92 -36.82 6.54
N LYS A 742 -39.62 -36.51 6.48
CA LYS A 742 -38.60 -37.09 7.38
C LYS A 742 -38.88 -36.75 8.84
N GLN A 743 -38.44 -37.62 9.77
CA GLN A 743 -38.55 -37.31 11.19
C GLN A 743 -37.60 -36.20 11.60
N GLU A 744 -38.01 -35.38 12.56
CA GLU A 744 -37.20 -34.24 13.00
C GLU A 744 -35.85 -34.67 13.58
N THR A 745 -35.86 -35.77 14.34
CA THR A 745 -34.67 -36.36 14.93
C THR A 745 -33.67 -36.92 13.92
N GLU A 746 -34.02 -37.01 12.63
CA GLU A 746 -33.13 -37.45 11.55
C GLU A 746 -32.47 -36.26 10.80
N LEU A 747 -32.87 -35.02 11.10
CA LEU A 747 -32.35 -33.81 10.46
C LEU A 747 -31.23 -33.19 11.30
N PRO A 748 -30.26 -32.47 10.69
CA PRO A 748 -29.19 -31.84 11.45
C PRO A 748 -29.69 -30.68 12.33
N LYS A 749 -29.28 -30.65 13.59
CA LYS A 749 -29.36 -29.48 14.48
C LYS A 749 -28.30 -28.44 14.13
N THR A 750 -27.12 -28.92 13.73
CA THR A 750 -25.98 -28.09 13.34
C THR A 750 -25.41 -28.53 12.00
N ALA A 751 -24.89 -27.56 11.25
CA ALA A 751 -24.11 -27.77 10.05
C ALA A 751 -22.73 -27.13 10.27
N LYS A 752 -21.69 -27.95 10.21
CA LYS A 752 -20.29 -27.53 10.41
C LYS A 752 -19.55 -27.69 9.10
N MET A 753 -18.89 -26.63 8.68
CA MET A 753 -18.17 -26.62 7.43
C MET A 753 -16.73 -26.21 7.68
N THR A 754 -15.82 -27.08 7.26
CA THR A 754 -14.39 -26.80 7.26
C THR A 754 -13.99 -26.29 5.88
N PHE A 755 -13.18 -25.23 5.83
CA PHE A 755 -12.71 -24.59 4.61
C PHE A 755 -11.28 -24.05 4.79
N ILE A 756 -10.67 -23.57 3.70
CA ILE A 756 -9.37 -22.91 3.72
C ILE A 756 -9.61 -21.40 3.77
N ASP A 757 -9.12 -20.72 4.79
CA ASP A 757 -9.39 -19.31 5.04
C ASP A 757 -8.44 -18.41 4.24
N ALA A 758 -8.98 -17.69 3.24
CA ALA A 758 -8.20 -16.80 2.37
C ALA A 758 -7.44 -15.73 3.15
N ASP A 759 -8.13 -15.07 4.09
CA ASP A 759 -7.59 -13.96 4.87
C ASP A 759 -6.77 -14.46 6.08
N GLY A 760 -6.95 -15.73 6.48
CA GLY A 760 -6.24 -16.40 7.57
C GLY A 760 -4.86 -16.95 7.23
N GLY A 761 -4.28 -16.60 6.08
CA GLY A 761 -3.03 -17.18 5.58
C GLY A 761 -3.20 -18.65 5.16
N TYR A 762 -4.34 -18.97 4.53
CA TYR A 762 -4.70 -20.31 4.04
C TYR A 762 -4.74 -21.39 5.12
N ARG A 763 -4.98 -21.00 6.37
CA ARG A 763 -5.20 -21.94 7.48
C ARG A 763 -6.58 -22.56 7.38
N GLN A 764 -6.70 -23.80 7.83
CA GLN A 764 -7.99 -24.49 7.92
C GLN A 764 -8.86 -23.82 9.00
N ALA A 765 -10.07 -23.41 8.63
CA ALA A 765 -11.04 -22.76 9.50
C ALA A 765 -12.38 -23.49 9.48
N VAL A 766 -13.20 -23.25 10.51
CA VAL A 766 -14.52 -23.89 10.67
C VAL A 766 -15.58 -22.84 10.97
N VAL A 767 -16.72 -22.95 10.28
CA VAL A 767 -17.96 -22.23 10.61
C VAL A 767 -19.04 -23.22 11.06
N GLU A 768 -19.97 -22.73 11.88
CA GLU A 768 -21.09 -23.50 12.39
C GLU A 768 -22.39 -22.70 12.23
N SER A 769 -23.39 -23.31 11.61
CA SER A 769 -24.77 -22.84 11.66
C SER A 769 -25.63 -23.78 12.50
N ARG A 770 -26.59 -23.23 13.27
CA ARG A 770 -27.37 -23.99 14.23
C ARG A 770 -28.85 -23.58 14.27
N LYS A 771 -29.73 -24.57 14.37
CA LYS A 771 -31.17 -24.37 14.67
C LYS A 771 -31.40 -24.23 16.19
N ALA A 772 -32.04 -23.13 16.60
CA ALA A 772 -32.27 -22.80 18.01
C ALA A 772 -33.42 -23.59 18.69
N HIS A 773 -34.39 -24.10 17.92
CA HIS A 773 -35.64 -24.68 18.46
C HIS A 773 -36.01 -26.01 17.77
N VAL A 774 -35.12 -27.00 17.86
CA VAL A 774 -35.35 -28.34 17.31
C VAL A 774 -34.95 -29.42 18.31
N SER A 775 -35.61 -30.57 18.23
CA SER A 775 -35.39 -31.72 19.11
C SER A 775 -34.29 -32.67 18.61
N SER A 776 -33.68 -32.38 17.46
CA SER A 776 -32.54 -33.14 16.94
C SER A 776 -31.25 -32.83 17.68
N ASP A 777 -30.37 -33.83 17.73
CA ASP A 777 -28.97 -33.73 18.19
C ASP A 777 -27.96 -34.16 17.10
N HIS A 778 -28.41 -34.37 15.86
CA HIS A 778 -27.53 -34.68 14.75
C HIS A 778 -26.70 -33.46 14.32
N ASN A 779 -25.44 -33.70 13.97
CA ASN A 779 -24.55 -32.70 13.42
C ASN A 779 -24.14 -33.13 12.01
N ALA A 780 -24.37 -32.27 11.02
CA ALA A 780 -23.84 -32.47 9.67
C ALA A 780 -22.47 -31.79 9.57
N THR A 781 -21.52 -32.48 8.93
CA THR A 781 -20.14 -31.98 8.74
C THR A 781 -19.76 -32.08 7.26
N ALA A 782 -19.11 -31.06 6.72
CA ALA A 782 -18.52 -31.07 5.39
C ALA A 782 -17.11 -30.49 5.45
N ASP A 783 -16.16 -31.17 4.81
CA ASP A 783 -14.79 -30.69 4.65
C ASP A 783 -14.60 -30.28 3.19
N LEU A 784 -14.47 -28.97 2.95
CA LEU A 784 -14.39 -28.39 1.62
C LEU A 784 -12.93 -28.01 1.31
N PRO A 785 -12.33 -28.55 0.23
CA PRO A 785 -11.01 -28.13 -0.22
C PRO A 785 -11.11 -26.83 -1.06
N ILE A 786 -11.89 -25.88 -0.57
CA ILE A 786 -12.20 -24.60 -1.23
C ILE A 786 -11.60 -23.49 -0.36
N ILE A 787 -10.98 -22.52 -1.02
CA ILE A 787 -10.53 -21.27 -0.42
C ILE A 787 -11.72 -20.31 -0.42
N LEU A 788 -12.18 -19.92 0.77
CA LEU A 788 -13.32 -19.04 0.99
C LEU A 788 -12.99 -18.00 2.04
N ARG A 789 -13.70 -16.87 2.01
CA ARG A 789 -13.72 -15.95 3.17
C ARG A 789 -14.68 -16.44 4.24
N ALA A 790 -14.46 -15.99 5.47
CA ALA A 790 -15.27 -16.40 6.61
C ALA A 790 -16.76 -16.05 6.45
N ALA A 791 -17.09 -14.89 5.87
CA ALA A 791 -18.46 -14.48 5.63
C ALA A 791 -19.17 -15.38 4.60
N GLU A 792 -18.51 -15.66 3.47
CA GLU A 792 -19.01 -16.57 2.42
C GLU A 792 -19.23 -17.99 2.96
N ALA A 793 -18.28 -18.48 3.76
CA ALA A 793 -18.38 -19.78 4.41
C ALA A 793 -19.58 -19.83 5.37
N GLN A 794 -19.77 -18.80 6.19
CA GLN A 794 -20.90 -18.72 7.12
C GLN A 794 -22.25 -18.68 6.38
N ALA A 795 -22.36 -17.85 5.33
CA ALA A 795 -23.56 -17.78 4.50
C ALA A 795 -23.89 -19.13 3.86
N THR A 796 -22.87 -19.86 3.40
CA THR A 796 -23.02 -21.22 2.87
C THR A 796 -23.54 -22.20 3.93
N ALA A 797 -22.98 -22.19 5.14
CA ALA A 797 -23.44 -23.05 6.23
C ALA A 797 -24.90 -22.77 6.63
N ASP A 798 -25.31 -21.50 6.64
CA ASP A 798 -26.68 -21.06 6.93
C ASP A 798 -27.67 -21.52 5.85
N LYS A 799 -27.31 -21.38 4.57
CA LYS A 799 -28.11 -21.88 3.44
C LYS A 799 -28.19 -23.40 3.44
N TRP A 800 -27.08 -24.10 3.72
CA TRP A 800 -27.02 -25.55 3.73
C TRP A 800 -27.95 -26.17 4.79
N ILE A 801 -27.89 -25.68 6.04
CA ILE A 801 -28.78 -26.18 7.08
C ILE A 801 -30.24 -25.85 6.76
N GLN A 802 -30.53 -24.64 6.28
CA GLN A 802 -31.89 -24.24 5.94
C GLN A 802 -32.45 -25.10 4.80
N ASN A 803 -31.70 -25.31 3.71
CA ASN A 803 -32.12 -26.13 2.58
C ASN A 803 -32.37 -27.59 3.02
N THR A 804 -31.50 -28.15 3.87
CA THR A 804 -31.68 -29.52 4.40
C THR A 804 -33.00 -29.68 5.16
N TRP A 805 -33.45 -28.64 5.88
CA TRP A 805 -34.72 -28.64 6.59
C TRP A 805 -35.92 -28.41 5.67
N VAL A 806 -35.78 -27.63 4.60
CA VAL A 806 -36.82 -27.47 3.57
C VAL A 806 -37.02 -28.78 2.81
N GLU A 807 -35.94 -29.46 2.40
CA GLU A 807 -35.94 -30.77 1.74
C GLU A 807 -36.45 -31.95 2.61
N ARG A 808 -36.92 -31.67 3.83
CA ARG A 808 -37.55 -32.65 4.73
C ARG A 808 -38.76 -33.33 4.09
N GLU A 809 -39.46 -32.63 3.21
CA GLU A 809 -40.62 -33.15 2.48
C GLU A 809 -40.27 -33.57 1.05
N ALA A 810 -40.73 -34.75 0.66
CA ALA A 810 -40.63 -35.27 -0.69
C ALA A 810 -42.01 -35.71 -1.18
N VAL A 811 -42.26 -35.58 -2.48
CA VAL A 811 -43.49 -36.00 -3.14
C VAL A 811 -43.15 -36.94 -4.29
N SER A 812 -43.93 -38.01 -4.44
CA SER A 812 -43.90 -38.85 -5.63
C SER A 812 -45.26 -38.83 -6.32
N PHE A 813 -45.26 -38.65 -7.64
CA PHE A 813 -46.45 -38.52 -8.48
C PHE A 813 -46.14 -38.97 -9.92
N GLN A 814 -47.16 -39.00 -10.77
CA GLN A 814 -47.05 -39.48 -12.16
C GLN A 814 -47.51 -38.38 -13.12
N LEU A 815 -46.72 -38.10 -14.16
CA LEU A 815 -47.04 -37.13 -15.21
C LEU A 815 -47.31 -37.84 -16.55
N PRO A 816 -48.19 -37.27 -17.40
CA PRO A 816 -48.40 -37.77 -18.75
C PRO A 816 -47.18 -37.47 -19.66
N PRO A 817 -47.02 -38.19 -20.79
CA PRO A 817 -45.98 -37.90 -21.78
C PRO A 817 -46.04 -36.49 -22.39
N SER A 818 -47.15 -35.74 -22.24
CA SER A 818 -47.21 -34.35 -22.67
C SER A 818 -46.31 -33.42 -21.86
N ALA A 819 -45.83 -33.85 -20.68
CA ALA A 819 -44.89 -33.12 -19.85
C ALA A 819 -43.43 -33.56 -20.10
N LEU A 820 -43.10 -34.00 -21.32
CA LEU A 820 -41.76 -34.49 -21.69
C LEU A 820 -40.67 -33.40 -21.61
N HIS A 821 -41.06 -32.13 -21.66
CA HIS A 821 -40.14 -30.99 -21.52
C HIS A 821 -39.55 -30.86 -20.11
N LEU A 822 -40.17 -31.46 -19.09
CA LEU A 822 -39.63 -31.44 -17.73
C LEU A 822 -38.45 -32.41 -17.59
N THR A 823 -37.39 -31.94 -16.93
CA THR A 823 -36.18 -32.70 -16.61
C THR A 823 -35.89 -32.72 -15.11
N VAL A 824 -34.86 -33.47 -14.71
CA VAL A 824 -34.36 -33.46 -13.32
C VAL A 824 -33.70 -32.11 -13.06
N GLY A 825 -34.08 -31.44 -11.97
CA GLY A 825 -33.65 -30.08 -11.65
C GLY A 825 -34.78 -29.05 -11.72
N ASP A 826 -35.80 -29.29 -12.55
CA ASP A 826 -36.93 -28.39 -12.69
C ASP A 826 -37.74 -28.24 -11.40
N VAL A 827 -38.24 -27.02 -11.17
CA VAL A 827 -39.12 -26.71 -10.05
C VAL A 827 -40.56 -26.70 -10.54
N VAL A 828 -41.42 -27.47 -9.90
CA VAL A 828 -42.86 -27.50 -10.18
C VAL A 828 -43.65 -27.03 -8.97
N SER A 829 -44.72 -26.28 -9.23
CA SER A 829 -45.69 -25.91 -8.21
C SER A 829 -46.81 -26.94 -8.21
N LEU A 830 -47.06 -27.56 -7.06
CA LEU A 830 -48.04 -28.64 -6.91
C LEU A 830 -49.19 -28.22 -6.01
N ASN A 831 -50.43 -28.39 -6.49
CA ASN A 831 -51.65 -28.30 -5.68
C ASN A 831 -52.22 -29.70 -5.42
N LEU A 832 -51.95 -30.19 -4.21
CA LEU A 832 -52.20 -31.55 -3.72
C LEU A 832 -53.41 -31.59 -2.76
N ASN A 833 -54.59 -31.29 -3.30
CA ASN A 833 -55.89 -31.37 -2.60
C ASN A 833 -55.93 -30.51 -1.32
N GLY A 834 -55.77 -29.20 -1.48
CA GLY A 834 -55.80 -28.22 -0.37
C GLY A 834 -54.43 -27.93 0.26
N ARG A 835 -53.36 -28.55 -0.25
CA ARG A 835 -51.97 -28.26 0.09
C ARG A 835 -51.22 -27.81 -1.15
N SER A 836 -50.61 -26.62 -1.13
CA SER A 836 -49.79 -26.12 -2.23
C SER A 836 -48.33 -25.97 -1.80
N GLY A 837 -47.40 -26.16 -2.73
CA GLY A 837 -45.97 -25.94 -2.49
C GLY A 837 -45.13 -26.13 -3.73
N THR A 838 -43.90 -25.63 -3.68
CA THR A 838 -42.89 -25.77 -4.74
C THR A 838 -42.00 -26.98 -4.47
N PHE A 839 -41.82 -27.82 -5.49
CA PHE A 839 -41.04 -29.04 -5.41
C PHE A 839 -40.06 -29.13 -6.59
N ARG A 840 -38.80 -29.37 -6.29
CA ARG A 840 -37.74 -29.60 -7.28
C ARG A 840 -37.67 -31.08 -7.63
N ILE A 841 -37.74 -31.41 -8.92
CA ILE A 841 -37.64 -32.77 -9.43
C ILE A 841 -36.22 -33.29 -9.18
N VAL A 842 -36.10 -34.43 -8.50
CA VAL A 842 -34.82 -35.07 -8.21
C VAL A 842 -34.61 -36.37 -8.96
N LYS A 843 -35.69 -36.96 -9.48
CA LYS A 843 -35.64 -38.18 -10.27
C LYS A 843 -36.88 -38.30 -11.15
N ILE A 844 -36.65 -38.70 -12.39
CA ILE A 844 -37.68 -39.10 -13.34
C ILE A 844 -37.41 -40.56 -13.74
N THR A 845 -38.46 -41.36 -13.89
CA THR A 845 -38.39 -42.69 -14.49
C THR A 845 -39.49 -42.79 -15.53
N ASP A 846 -39.08 -42.83 -16.80
CA ASP A 846 -39.99 -42.85 -17.94
C ASP A 846 -40.38 -44.29 -18.31
N GLU A 847 -41.68 -44.59 -18.21
CA GLU A 847 -42.31 -45.83 -18.68
C GLU A 847 -43.48 -45.47 -19.64
N PHE A 848 -44.70 -45.96 -19.40
CA PHE A 848 -45.90 -45.46 -20.09
C PHE A 848 -46.33 -44.09 -19.54
N GLU A 849 -46.20 -43.90 -18.24
CA GLU A 849 -46.27 -42.64 -17.53
C GLU A 849 -44.87 -42.20 -17.05
N ARG A 850 -44.68 -40.90 -16.83
CA ARG A 850 -43.45 -40.36 -16.25
C ARG A 850 -43.58 -40.38 -14.72
N LYS A 851 -42.86 -41.28 -14.04
CA LYS A 851 -42.83 -41.32 -12.56
C LYS A 851 -41.85 -40.28 -12.05
N VAL A 852 -42.33 -39.36 -11.22
CA VAL A 852 -41.55 -38.23 -10.70
C VAL A 852 -41.38 -38.38 -9.20
N GLU A 853 -40.14 -38.19 -8.72
CA GLU A 853 -39.84 -37.93 -7.31
C GLU A 853 -39.28 -36.50 -7.21
N ALA A 854 -39.86 -35.70 -6.32
CA ALA A 854 -39.49 -34.30 -6.12
C ALA A 854 -39.35 -33.99 -4.62
N LYS A 855 -38.52 -33.00 -4.28
CA LYS A 855 -38.30 -32.51 -2.91
C LYS A 855 -38.79 -31.09 -2.77
N ALA A 856 -39.33 -30.73 -1.61
CA ALA A 856 -39.69 -29.36 -1.32
C ALA A 856 -38.48 -28.44 -1.48
N THR A 857 -38.72 -27.26 -2.06
CA THR A 857 -37.70 -26.22 -2.26
C THR A 857 -38.31 -24.85 -2.04
N GLU A 858 -37.51 -23.90 -1.60
CA GLU A 858 -37.90 -22.51 -1.35
C GLU A 858 -36.82 -21.57 -1.91
N LEU A 859 -37.17 -20.72 -2.87
CA LEU A 859 -36.23 -19.80 -3.52
C LEU A 859 -35.56 -18.84 -2.53
N SER A 860 -36.30 -18.42 -1.48
CA SER A 860 -35.80 -17.56 -0.41
C SER A 860 -34.73 -18.21 0.48
N VAL A 861 -34.45 -19.50 0.32
CA VAL A 861 -33.29 -20.13 1.01
C VAL A 861 -32.00 -19.80 0.29
N PHE A 862 -32.06 -19.72 -1.04
CA PHE A 862 -30.90 -19.42 -1.87
C PHE A 862 -30.73 -17.92 -2.09
N SER A 863 -31.67 -17.10 -1.59
CA SER A 863 -31.51 -15.66 -1.54
C SER A 863 -30.32 -15.27 -0.65
N GLU A 864 -29.91 -14.03 -0.80
CA GLU A 864 -28.68 -13.51 -0.24
C GLU A 864 -28.73 -13.47 1.30
N VAL A 865 -27.66 -13.92 1.95
CA VAL A 865 -27.50 -13.91 3.42
C VAL A 865 -26.28 -13.06 3.74
N ALA A 866 -26.48 -11.95 4.45
CA ALA A 866 -25.38 -11.12 4.92
C ALA A 866 -24.72 -11.80 6.14
N ALA A 867 -23.44 -12.10 6.02
CA ALA A 867 -22.59 -12.56 7.11
C ALA A 867 -21.56 -11.48 7.45
N VAL A 868 -21.15 -11.43 8.73
CA VAL A 868 -20.17 -10.44 9.20
C VAL A 868 -18.77 -10.92 8.83
N GLU A 869 -17.98 -10.03 8.24
CA GLU A 869 -16.57 -10.28 7.92
C GLU A 869 -15.72 -10.40 9.19
N ARG A 870 -14.67 -11.21 9.10
CA ARG A 870 -13.65 -11.32 10.16
C ARG A 870 -12.42 -10.52 9.77
N THR A 871 -11.84 -9.81 10.74
CA THR A 871 -10.57 -9.12 10.52
C THR A 871 -9.40 -10.05 10.81
N HIS A 872 -8.39 -9.98 9.95
CA HIS A 872 -7.14 -10.73 10.07
C HIS A 872 -5.97 -9.76 10.15
N THR A 873 -4.92 -10.15 10.88
CA THR A 873 -3.68 -9.37 10.97
C THR A 873 -2.67 -9.92 9.97
N VAL A 874 -2.13 -9.05 9.12
CA VAL A 874 -1.03 -9.39 8.20
C VAL A 874 0.30 -9.09 8.88
N PRO A 875 1.23 -10.04 8.92
CA PRO A 875 2.59 -9.75 9.38
C PRO A 875 3.27 -8.77 8.42
N GLN A 876 3.91 -7.74 8.95
CA GLN A 876 4.72 -6.82 8.15
C GLN A 876 6.15 -7.33 8.02
N PRO A 877 6.79 -7.15 6.85
CA PRO A 877 8.20 -7.47 6.68
C PRO A 877 9.07 -6.58 7.58
N THR A 878 10.21 -7.12 8.02
CA THR A 878 11.20 -6.32 8.74
C THR A 878 12.08 -5.57 7.75
N VAL A 879 11.97 -4.24 7.73
CA VAL A 879 12.80 -3.37 6.89
C VAL A 879 13.83 -2.66 7.75
N TYR A 880 15.11 -2.97 7.54
CA TYR A 880 16.21 -2.32 8.26
C TYR A 880 16.47 -0.91 7.75
N GLY A 881 16.69 0.02 8.67
CA GLY A 881 17.15 1.38 8.40
C GLY A 881 18.61 1.60 8.79
N PRO A 882 19.13 2.82 8.54
CA PRO A 882 20.46 3.21 9.00
C PRO A 882 20.54 3.24 10.53
N ALA A 883 21.67 2.79 11.08
CA ALA A 883 21.94 2.85 12.52
C ALA A 883 22.35 4.25 12.99
N ASP A 884 22.11 4.57 14.27
CA ASP A 884 22.74 5.70 14.95
C ASP A 884 24.10 5.26 15.52
N LEU A 885 25.17 5.94 15.10
CA LEU A 885 26.55 5.65 15.48
C LEU A 885 27.14 6.78 16.32
N LEU A 886 27.62 6.43 17.51
CA LEU A 886 28.40 7.32 18.37
C LEU A 886 29.80 6.76 18.57
N PHE A 887 30.79 7.62 18.36
CA PHE A 887 32.16 7.39 18.82
C PHE A 887 32.37 8.03 20.18
N LEU A 888 32.84 7.23 21.13
CA LEU A 888 33.13 7.66 22.49
C LEU A 888 34.63 7.53 22.74
N ASP A 889 35.37 8.61 22.53
CA ASP A 889 36.77 8.69 22.95
C ASP A 889 36.83 8.99 24.45
N LEU A 890 36.80 7.93 25.24
CA LEU A 890 36.65 7.98 26.69
C LEU A 890 38.00 7.90 27.41
N PRO A 891 38.08 8.39 28.66
CA PRO A 891 39.15 8.02 29.59
C PRO A 891 39.25 6.50 29.78
N LEU A 892 40.34 6.02 30.38
CA LEU A 892 40.48 4.62 30.76
C LEU A 892 39.57 4.32 31.98
N ILE A 893 38.61 3.40 31.84
CA ILE A 893 37.56 3.16 32.86
C ILE A 893 37.79 1.83 33.61
N HIS A 894 38.01 0.74 32.89
CA HIS A 894 38.14 -0.61 33.44
C HIS A 894 39.60 -1.11 33.48
N GLY A 895 40.51 -0.47 32.74
CA GLY A 895 41.91 -0.84 32.63
C GLY A 895 42.18 -2.04 31.73
N THR A 896 41.15 -2.60 31.10
CA THR A 896 41.25 -3.71 30.14
C THR A 896 41.06 -3.25 28.69
N GLU A 897 40.56 -2.03 28.51
CA GLU A 897 40.37 -1.39 27.22
C GLU A 897 41.73 -1.00 26.59
N VAL A 898 41.78 -0.96 25.26
CA VAL A 898 42.89 -0.35 24.54
C VAL A 898 42.77 1.17 24.67
N ALA A 899 43.61 1.77 25.53
CA ALA A 899 43.47 3.15 25.99
C ALA A 899 43.45 4.27 24.92
N HIS A 900 43.84 3.99 23.67
CA HIS A 900 43.82 4.97 22.57
C HIS A 900 42.70 4.73 21.56
N GLN A 901 41.90 3.68 21.75
CA GLN A 901 40.83 3.29 20.84
C GLN A 901 39.48 3.80 21.38
N PRO A 902 38.73 4.61 20.61
CA PRO A 902 37.39 5.01 20.98
C PRO A 902 36.46 3.80 21.11
N HIS A 903 35.50 3.88 22.04
CA HIS A 903 34.38 2.96 22.06
C HIS A 903 33.36 3.34 21.00
N VAL A 904 32.58 2.37 20.56
CA VAL A 904 31.52 2.52 19.58
C VAL A 904 30.20 2.12 20.23
N ALA A 905 29.25 3.05 20.24
CA ALA A 905 27.86 2.77 20.58
C ALA A 905 27.00 2.84 19.32
N LEU A 906 26.23 1.79 19.09
CA LEU A 906 25.39 1.62 17.92
C LEU A 906 24.00 1.20 18.34
N TYR A 907 22.99 1.81 17.73
CA TYR A 907 21.62 1.40 17.93
C TYR A 907 20.84 1.57 16.63
N ALA A 908 19.92 0.63 16.37
CA ALA A 908 18.98 0.66 15.27
C ALA A 908 17.74 -0.11 15.69
N GLU A 909 16.57 0.36 15.28
CA GLU A 909 15.31 -0.36 15.43
C GLU A 909 14.56 -0.36 14.10
N PRO A 910 14.35 -1.53 13.46
CA PRO A 910 14.74 -2.89 13.92
C PRO A 910 16.26 -3.16 13.88
N TRP A 911 16.76 -3.98 14.83
CA TRP A 911 18.19 -4.37 14.88
C TRP A 911 18.50 -5.48 13.83
N PRO A 912 19.50 -5.29 12.95
CA PRO A 912 19.80 -6.24 11.87
C PRO A 912 20.62 -7.48 12.30
N GLY A 913 20.72 -7.75 13.60
CA GLY A 913 21.57 -8.80 14.15
C GLY A 913 23.05 -8.41 14.22
N SER A 914 23.59 -7.78 13.18
CA SER A 914 24.94 -7.18 13.22
C SER A 914 25.12 -5.98 12.29
N ILE A 915 25.94 -5.03 12.73
CA ILE A 915 26.40 -3.87 11.96
C ILE A 915 27.88 -4.02 11.64
N SER A 916 28.23 -3.90 10.37
CA SER A 916 29.62 -3.82 9.91
C SER A 916 30.11 -2.38 10.02
N LEU A 917 31.29 -2.21 10.64
CA LEU A 917 31.98 -0.94 10.72
C LEU A 917 33.26 -1.04 9.89
N LEU A 918 33.30 -0.33 8.76
CA LEU A 918 34.43 -0.29 7.85
C LEU A 918 35.13 1.07 7.95
N ARG A 919 36.44 1.07 7.73
CA ARG A 919 37.29 2.25 7.89
C ARG A 919 38.11 2.56 6.65
N SER A 920 38.30 3.85 6.37
CA SER A 920 39.24 4.36 5.38
C SER A 920 39.98 5.60 5.88
N GLY A 921 41.27 5.70 5.55
CA GLY A 921 42.06 6.91 5.75
C GLY A 921 41.86 7.99 4.67
N SER A 922 41.39 7.63 3.47
CA SER A 922 41.22 8.54 2.33
C SER A 922 39.77 8.80 1.94
N GLY A 923 38.81 8.13 2.59
CA GLY A 923 37.39 8.12 2.17
C GLY A 923 37.09 7.14 1.03
N GLU A 924 38.09 6.38 0.57
CA GLU A 924 37.99 5.34 -0.47
C GLU A 924 38.62 4.02 0.03
N ASN A 925 38.31 2.88 -0.58
CA ASN A 925 38.87 1.57 -0.20
C ASN A 925 38.66 1.20 1.28
N PHE A 926 37.39 1.19 1.71
CA PHE A 926 37.01 0.82 3.07
C PHE A 926 37.39 -0.64 3.39
N THR A 927 37.98 -0.85 4.56
CA THR A 927 38.30 -2.20 5.10
C THR A 927 37.52 -2.45 6.37
N LEU A 928 37.00 -3.68 6.55
CA LEU A 928 36.30 -4.08 7.78
C LEU A 928 37.19 -3.88 9.01
N ASP A 929 36.69 -3.13 9.98
CA ASP A 929 37.38 -2.82 11.23
C ASP A 929 36.75 -3.61 12.39
N GLN A 930 35.43 -3.54 12.53
CA GLN A 930 34.65 -4.25 13.56
C GLN A 930 33.31 -4.76 13.01
N MET A 931 32.79 -5.81 13.63
CA MET A 931 31.41 -6.26 13.46
C MET A 931 30.73 -6.23 14.83
N VAL A 932 29.72 -5.38 14.98
CA VAL A 932 29.02 -5.16 16.24
C VAL A 932 27.71 -5.94 16.21
N THR A 933 27.58 -6.93 17.10
CA THR A 933 26.43 -7.86 17.14
C THR A 933 25.39 -7.52 18.21
N THR A 934 25.69 -6.57 19.08
CA THR A 934 24.83 -6.14 20.19
C THR A 934 24.57 -4.65 20.11
N LEU A 935 23.30 -4.25 20.14
CA LEU A 935 22.89 -2.86 20.25
C LEU A 935 23.29 -2.26 21.61
N SER A 936 23.51 -0.95 21.63
CA SER A 936 23.90 -0.18 22.82
C SER A 936 22.68 0.50 23.46
N ILE A 937 22.70 0.64 24.79
CA ILE A 937 21.69 1.43 25.51
C ILE A 937 22.04 2.92 25.37
N MET A 938 21.28 3.60 24.52
CA MET A 938 21.47 5.00 24.13
C MET A 938 20.23 5.83 24.46
N GLY A 939 20.39 7.15 24.56
CA GLY A 939 19.26 8.06 24.79
C GLY A 939 19.68 9.53 24.82
N ARG A 940 18.77 10.37 25.33
CA ARG A 940 18.98 11.82 25.45
C ARG A 940 18.44 12.37 26.75
N LEU A 941 19.04 13.48 27.20
CA LEU A 941 18.52 14.21 28.36
C LEU A 941 17.27 15.03 27.98
N ASP A 942 16.20 14.88 28.75
CA ASP A 942 14.97 15.68 28.60
C ASP A 942 15.04 17.00 29.36
N VAL A 943 15.94 17.06 30.35
CA VAL A 943 16.21 18.25 31.16
C VAL A 943 17.71 18.52 31.16
N ALA A 944 18.09 19.80 31.19
CA ALA A 944 19.50 20.17 31.27
C ALA A 944 20.09 19.70 32.62
N LEU A 945 21.28 19.10 32.58
CA LEU A 945 22.04 18.71 33.76
C LEU A 945 23.11 19.78 34.04
N PRO A 946 22.92 20.67 35.03
CA PRO A 946 23.90 21.71 35.34
C PRO A 946 25.24 21.11 35.85
N PRO A 947 26.29 21.95 35.90
CA PRO A 947 27.56 21.56 36.50
C PRO A 947 27.36 21.00 37.92
N GLY A 948 28.06 19.90 38.20
CA GLY A 948 27.96 19.19 39.46
C GLY A 948 29.18 19.38 40.36
N PRO A 949 29.13 18.86 41.59
CA PRO A 949 30.28 18.82 42.46
C PRO A 949 31.28 17.71 42.08
N GLU A 950 32.59 18.01 42.13
CA GLU A 950 33.66 17.01 42.02
C GLU A 950 33.86 16.23 43.34
N SER A 951 34.26 14.95 43.25
CA SER A 951 34.73 14.12 44.38
C SER A 951 33.75 13.98 45.56
N ARG A 952 32.45 14.23 45.36
CA ARG A 952 31.38 14.00 46.34
C ARG A 952 30.07 13.66 45.65
N TRP A 953 29.13 13.16 46.43
CA TRP A 953 27.81 12.77 45.95
C TRP A 953 27.00 14.01 45.58
N ASP A 954 26.53 14.06 44.34
CA ASP A 954 25.58 15.06 43.87
C ASP A 954 24.16 14.59 44.21
N ARG A 955 23.61 15.15 45.29
CA ARG A 955 22.24 14.87 45.74
C ARG A 955 21.25 15.96 45.31
N SER A 956 21.74 17.03 44.68
CA SER A 956 20.93 18.19 44.33
C SER A 956 20.41 18.09 42.91
N ASN A 957 21.29 17.68 41.99
CA ASN A 957 20.93 17.56 40.59
C ASN A 957 20.24 16.22 40.33
N ARG A 958 19.23 16.27 39.46
CA ARG A 958 18.52 15.13 38.90
C ARG A 958 18.47 15.33 37.40
N VAL A 959 18.41 14.23 36.65
CA VAL A 959 18.29 14.29 35.20
C VAL A 959 17.32 13.23 34.72
N THR A 960 16.36 13.67 33.91
CA THR A 960 15.44 12.82 33.19
C THR A 960 16.07 12.45 31.85
N VAL A 961 16.11 11.17 31.52
CA VAL A 961 16.66 10.63 30.28
C VAL A 961 15.60 9.80 29.58
N THR A 962 15.37 10.06 28.30
CA THR A 962 14.61 9.17 27.42
C THR A 962 15.58 8.27 26.68
N LEU A 963 15.44 6.95 26.85
CA LEU A 963 16.23 5.94 26.15
C LEU A 963 15.59 5.57 24.82
N SER A 964 16.43 5.25 23.84
CA SER A 964 15.99 4.65 22.58
C SER A 964 15.53 3.21 22.82
N SER A 965 16.27 2.45 23.64
CA SER A 965 15.86 1.13 24.13
C SER A 965 16.58 0.76 25.43
N GLY A 966 16.11 -0.31 26.09
CA GLY A 966 16.71 -0.86 27.31
C GLY A 966 16.08 -0.31 28.59
N VAL A 967 16.61 -0.76 29.73
CA VAL A 967 16.14 -0.40 31.07
C VAL A 967 17.30 0.01 31.97
N LEU A 968 17.05 0.93 32.89
CA LEU A 968 18.01 1.35 33.91
C LEU A 968 17.53 0.88 35.29
N GLU A 969 18.46 0.39 36.10
CA GLU A 969 18.16 -0.14 37.42
C GLU A 969 18.84 0.66 38.53
N SER A 970 18.18 0.76 39.68
CA SER A 970 18.78 1.35 40.87
C SER A 970 19.77 0.38 41.52
N VAL A 971 20.90 0.89 42.01
CA VAL A 971 21.94 0.07 42.67
C VAL A 971 22.17 0.50 44.12
N SER A 972 22.74 -0.40 44.92
CA SER A 972 23.12 -0.06 46.29
C SER A 972 24.24 1.00 46.31
N PRO A 973 24.38 1.81 47.38
CA PRO A 973 25.49 2.75 47.51
C PRO A 973 26.87 2.10 47.37
N LEU A 974 27.03 0.86 47.82
CA LEU A 974 28.30 0.13 47.71
C LEU A 974 28.56 -0.28 46.25
N SER A 975 27.55 -0.84 45.58
CA SER A 975 27.64 -1.23 44.16
C SER A 975 27.96 -0.03 43.26
N LEU A 976 27.40 1.15 43.56
CA LEU A 976 27.77 2.38 42.85
C LEU A 976 29.28 2.67 42.97
N LEU A 977 29.83 2.58 44.19
CA LEU A 977 31.25 2.81 44.44
C LEU A 977 32.15 1.69 43.88
N GLU A 978 31.61 0.49 43.67
CA GLU A 978 32.28 -0.61 42.97
C GLU A 978 32.32 -0.40 41.44
N GLY A 979 31.64 0.64 40.93
CA GLY A 979 31.69 1.01 39.52
C GLY A 979 30.45 0.69 38.71
N HIS A 980 29.35 0.28 39.33
CA HIS A 980 28.08 0.05 38.62
C HIS A 980 27.42 1.36 38.18
N ASN A 981 26.45 1.25 37.27
CA ASN A 981 25.65 2.36 36.72
C ASN A 981 26.47 3.52 36.14
N ARG A 982 27.51 3.20 35.37
CA ARG A 982 28.29 4.20 34.62
C ARG A 982 27.56 4.56 33.34
N CYS A 983 27.51 5.84 33.00
CA CYS A 983 27.08 6.35 31.71
C CYS A 983 28.02 7.45 31.22
N ALA A 984 28.02 7.68 29.91
CA ALA A 984 28.66 8.81 29.27
C ALA A 984 27.59 9.82 28.82
N ILE A 985 27.79 11.11 29.14
CA ILE A 985 26.93 12.21 28.71
C ILE A 985 27.76 13.19 27.88
N GLN A 986 27.28 13.50 26.67
CA GLN A 986 28.00 14.37 25.74
C GLN A 986 27.78 15.85 26.09
N SER A 987 28.86 16.59 26.25
CA SER A 987 28.83 18.05 26.39
C SER A 987 28.63 18.75 25.05
N ALA A 988 28.27 20.04 25.09
CA ALA A 988 28.00 20.83 23.89
C ALA A 988 29.20 20.98 22.92
N ASP A 989 30.43 20.81 23.42
CA ASP A 989 31.67 20.79 22.65
C ASP A 989 32.09 19.38 22.18
N GLY A 990 31.24 18.37 22.38
CA GLY A 990 31.44 17.00 21.90
C GLY A 990 32.26 16.11 22.83
N GLN A 991 32.74 16.60 23.98
CA GLN A 991 33.42 15.78 24.98
C GLN A 991 32.43 14.92 25.77
N TRP A 992 32.95 13.91 26.47
CA TRP A 992 32.13 12.96 27.23
C TRP A 992 32.41 13.08 28.74
N GLU A 993 31.39 13.42 29.52
CA GLU A 993 31.43 13.28 30.98
C GLU A 993 31.05 11.84 31.37
N ILE A 994 31.87 11.20 32.21
CA ILE A 994 31.50 9.93 32.85
C ILE A 994 30.75 10.23 34.14
N VAL A 995 29.49 9.78 34.20
CA VAL A 995 28.59 9.92 35.34
C VAL A 995 28.24 8.55 35.89
N GLN A 996 28.02 8.44 37.19
CA GLN A 996 27.34 7.29 37.78
C GLN A 996 26.07 7.72 38.50
N PHE A 997 25.03 6.89 38.48
CA PHE A 997 23.75 7.17 39.15
C PHE A 997 23.35 6.03 40.09
N ARG A 998 22.88 6.38 41.30
CA ARG A 998 22.39 5.37 42.24
C ARG A 998 20.95 4.96 41.94
N ASP A 999 20.07 5.95 41.85
CA ASP A 999 18.64 5.72 41.69
C ASP A 999 18.26 5.96 40.22
N ALA A 1000 17.49 5.03 39.66
CA ALA A 1000 16.81 5.13 38.39
C ALA A 1000 15.34 4.78 38.59
N GLU A 1001 14.45 5.74 38.34
CA GLU A 1001 13.01 5.60 38.47
C GLU A 1001 12.35 5.74 37.09
N LEU A 1002 11.59 4.74 36.66
CA LEU A 1002 10.83 4.80 35.40
C LEU A 1002 9.63 5.71 35.60
N VAL A 1003 9.60 6.85 34.90
CA VAL A 1003 8.54 7.87 35.03
C VAL A 1003 7.56 7.86 33.87
N ALA A 1004 7.98 7.38 32.69
CA ALA A 1004 7.14 7.12 31.52
C ALA A 1004 7.79 6.04 30.63
N ALA A 1005 7.16 5.64 29.52
CA ALA A 1005 7.73 4.66 28.60
C ALA A 1005 9.14 5.10 28.13
N ASN A 1006 10.14 4.25 28.38
CA ASN A 1006 11.57 4.49 28.14
C ASN A 1006 12.17 5.75 28.80
N GLN A 1007 11.45 6.41 29.72
CA GLN A 1007 11.89 7.64 30.38
C GLN A 1007 12.22 7.40 31.85
N PHE A 1008 13.43 7.77 32.26
CA PHE A 1008 13.96 7.52 33.60
C PHE A 1008 14.46 8.79 34.29
N ASP A 1009 14.06 8.98 35.54
CA ASP A 1009 14.63 9.97 36.43
C ASP A 1009 15.85 9.37 37.15
N LEU A 1010 17.02 9.97 36.89
CA LEU A 1010 18.28 9.59 37.50
C LEU A 1010 18.63 10.55 38.63
N SER A 1011 18.97 10.00 39.79
CA SER A 1011 19.36 10.81 40.94
C SER A 1011 20.45 10.19 41.78
N ILE A 1012 21.08 11.05 42.59
CA ILE A 1012 22.21 10.72 43.44
C ILE A 1012 23.40 10.29 42.57
N LEU A 1013 24.07 11.30 42.04
CA LEU A 1013 25.06 11.15 40.97
C LEU A 1013 26.49 11.24 41.51
N LEU A 1014 27.41 10.54 40.85
CA LEU A 1014 28.85 10.81 40.90
C LEU A 1014 29.25 11.42 39.56
N ARG A 1015 29.84 12.60 39.59
CA ARG A 1015 30.08 13.45 38.41
C ARG A 1015 31.57 13.50 38.06
N GLY A 1016 31.90 13.77 36.80
CA GLY A 1016 33.27 13.94 36.31
C GLY A 1016 34.21 12.76 36.59
N GLN A 1017 33.70 11.53 36.60
CA GLN A 1017 34.50 10.35 36.95
C GLN A 1017 35.64 10.12 35.94
N PHE A 1018 36.71 9.46 36.39
CA PHE A 1018 37.89 9.10 35.56
C PHE A 1018 38.61 10.27 34.88
N GLY A 1019 38.50 11.49 35.41
CA GLY A 1019 39.18 12.66 34.84
C GLY A 1019 38.37 13.41 33.77
N SER A 1020 37.06 13.15 33.70
CA SER A 1020 36.15 13.80 32.75
C SER A 1020 35.55 15.12 33.28
N GLU A 1021 36.10 15.70 34.35
CA GLU A 1021 35.55 16.90 34.99
C GLU A 1021 35.48 18.09 34.04
N GLN A 1022 36.39 18.19 33.06
CA GLN A 1022 36.39 19.28 32.09
C GLN A 1022 35.11 19.30 31.22
N ALA A 1023 34.60 18.13 30.85
CA ALA A 1023 33.34 17.99 30.10
C ALA A 1023 32.11 18.39 30.93
N MET A 1024 32.21 18.33 32.27
CA MET A 1024 31.15 18.73 33.20
C MET A 1024 31.02 20.26 33.36
N VAL A 1025 32.10 21.03 33.19
CA VAL A 1025 32.18 22.45 33.60
C VAL A 1025 31.09 23.32 32.97
N GLY A 1026 30.75 23.08 31.71
CA GLY A 1026 29.70 23.81 30.99
C GLY A 1026 28.26 23.36 31.31
N GLY A 1027 28.11 22.23 31.99
CA GLY A 1027 26.84 21.51 32.10
C GLY A 1027 26.43 20.86 30.78
N HIS A 1028 25.32 20.12 30.81
CA HIS A 1028 24.76 19.42 29.65
C HIS A 1028 23.38 19.97 29.32
N PRO A 1029 23.16 20.55 28.13
CA PRO A 1029 21.85 21.05 27.73
C PRO A 1029 20.85 19.90 27.48
N ILE A 1030 19.57 20.26 27.35
CA ILE A 1030 18.52 19.35 26.85
C ILE A 1030 18.95 18.79 25.47
N GLY A 1031 18.70 17.51 25.24
CA GLY A 1031 19.05 16.81 23.99
C GLY A 1031 20.46 16.24 23.95
N SER A 1032 21.28 16.46 24.98
CA SER A 1032 22.63 15.88 25.11
C SER A 1032 22.56 14.35 25.04
N ARG A 1033 23.50 13.72 24.31
CA ARG A 1033 23.55 12.26 24.15
C ARG A 1033 23.89 11.57 25.47
N PHE A 1034 23.22 10.46 25.74
CA PHE A 1034 23.45 9.55 26.86
C PHE A 1034 23.79 8.16 26.31
N VAL A 1035 24.81 7.51 26.88
CA VAL A 1035 25.17 6.11 26.58
C VAL A 1035 25.47 5.38 27.89
N LEU A 1036 24.84 4.22 28.11
CA LEU A 1036 25.17 3.37 29.25
C LEU A 1036 26.49 2.64 28.99
N LEU A 1037 27.35 2.57 30.01
CA LEU A 1037 28.63 1.88 29.96
C LEU A 1037 28.55 0.59 30.77
N ASP A 1038 27.95 -0.44 30.18
CA ASP A 1038 27.73 -1.76 30.78
C ASP A 1038 28.85 -2.79 30.48
N GLY A 1039 29.88 -2.36 29.74
CA GLY A 1039 31.00 -3.19 29.32
C GLY A 1039 30.78 -3.96 28.01
N SER A 1040 29.65 -3.76 27.32
CA SER A 1040 29.33 -4.43 26.05
C SER A 1040 29.80 -3.67 24.80
N LEU A 1041 30.22 -2.40 24.95
CA LEU A 1041 30.64 -1.56 23.83
C LEU A 1041 31.92 -2.09 23.16
N ALA A 1042 31.91 -2.16 21.83
CA ALA A 1042 33.09 -2.50 21.05
C ALA A 1042 34.08 -1.33 20.99
N GLN A 1043 35.36 -1.60 20.74
CA GLN A 1043 36.37 -0.57 20.48
C GLN A 1043 36.75 -0.52 19.00
N ALA A 1044 36.77 0.69 18.43
CA ALA A 1044 37.21 0.96 17.07
C ALA A 1044 38.73 0.71 16.93
N GLY A 1045 39.13 -0.02 15.89
CA GLY A 1045 40.50 -0.48 15.61
C GLY A 1045 41.49 0.61 15.17
N VAL A 1046 41.55 1.72 15.91
CA VAL A 1046 42.48 2.83 15.66
C VAL A 1046 43.88 2.46 16.13
N SER A 1047 44.90 2.72 15.32
CA SER A 1047 46.31 2.59 15.74
C SER A 1047 46.84 3.91 16.33
N LEU A 1048 47.88 3.83 17.15
CA LEU A 1048 48.52 5.03 17.72
C LEU A 1048 48.99 6.06 16.69
N ALA A 1049 49.39 5.63 15.48
CA ALA A 1049 49.83 6.55 14.42
C ALA A 1049 48.66 7.32 13.77
N GLN A 1050 47.42 6.87 14.01
CA GLN A 1050 46.21 7.46 13.45
C GLN A 1050 45.49 8.39 14.44
N ARG A 1051 46.05 8.57 15.65
CA ARG A 1051 45.58 9.61 16.57
C ARG A 1051 45.72 10.99 15.91
N GLU A 1052 44.77 11.87 16.19
CA GLU A 1052 44.68 13.22 15.62
C GLU A 1052 44.55 13.26 14.08
N LEU A 1053 44.31 12.11 13.42
CA LEU A 1053 43.94 12.06 12.01
C LEU A 1053 42.42 11.91 11.88
N GLU A 1054 41.82 12.67 10.98
CA GLU A 1054 40.43 12.46 10.61
C GLU A 1054 40.29 11.13 9.85
N LEU A 1055 39.48 10.22 10.38
CA LEU A 1055 39.22 8.92 9.79
C LEU A 1055 37.77 8.87 9.28
N ASN A 1056 37.58 8.21 8.13
CA ASN A 1056 36.28 8.02 7.53
C ASN A 1056 35.78 6.62 7.87
N TRP A 1057 34.53 6.53 8.30
CA TRP A 1057 33.87 5.29 8.67
C TRP A 1057 32.64 5.09 7.82
N LEU A 1058 32.48 3.89 7.26
CA LEU A 1058 31.30 3.46 6.53
C LEU A 1058 30.66 2.34 7.35
N TYR A 1059 29.38 2.44 7.66
CA TYR A 1059 28.72 1.49 8.56
C TYR A 1059 27.28 1.21 8.15
N GLY A 1060 26.85 -0.04 8.34
CA GLY A 1060 25.51 -0.50 7.97
C GLY A 1060 25.30 -1.99 8.27
N PRO A 1061 24.09 -2.53 8.02
CA PRO A 1061 23.76 -3.95 8.22
C PRO A 1061 24.73 -4.88 7.47
N THR A 1062 25.29 -5.88 8.16
CA THR A 1062 26.20 -6.86 7.55
C THR A 1062 25.54 -7.69 6.46
N SER A 1063 24.21 -7.88 6.54
CA SER A 1063 23.39 -8.59 5.54
C SER A 1063 23.18 -7.81 4.24
N LYS A 1064 23.55 -6.53 4.18
CA LYS A 1064 23.39 -5.68 3.00
C LYS A 1064 24.72 -5.31 2.38
N ALA A 1065 24.71 -5.09 1.06
CA ALA A 1065 25.89 -4.61 0.34
C ALA A 1065 26.27 -3.20 0.80
N THR A 1066 27.55 -2.84 0.74
CA THR A 1066 28.05 -1.50 1.15
C THR A 1066 27.53 -0.34 0.28
N SER A 1067 26.88 -0.65 -0.85
CA SER A 1067 26.21 0.31 -1.73
C SER A 1067 24.74 0.54 -1.38
N ASP A 1068 24.21 -0.21 -0.42
CA ASP A 1068 22.83 -0.08 0.06
C ASP A 1068 22.64 1.25 0.80
N ASP A 1069 21.42 1.79 0.76
CA ASP A 1069 21.09 3.10 1.35
C ASP A 1069 21.07 3.13 2.88
N THR A 1070 21.10 1.95 3.52
CA THR A 1070 21.30 1.81 4.96
C THR A 1070 22.74 2.06 5.42
N TYR A 1071 23.70 2.07 4.49
CA TYR A 1071 25.08 2.39 4.81
C TYR A 1071 25.32 3.89 4.86
N LEU A 1072 25.77 4.38 6.02
CA LEU A 1072 26.10 5.79 6.25
C LEU A 1072 27.60 5.98 6.41
N THR A 1073 28.06 7.19 6.10
CA THR A 1073 29.44 7.61 6.31
C THR A 1073 29.52 8.60 7.47
N GLN A 1074 30.47 8.40 8.38
CA GLN A 1074 30.76 9.32 9.48
C GLN A 1074 32.26 9.56 9.61
N GLN A 1075 32.64 10.79 9.89
CA GLN A 1075 34.02 11.17 10.18
C GLN A 1075 34.26 11.24 11.68
N MET A 1076 35.43 10.81 12.12
CA MET A 1076 35.86 10.86 13.52
C MET A 1076 37.36 11.09 13.61
N THR A 1077 37.78 12.01 14.47
CA THR A 1077 39.19 12.22 14.83
C THR A 1077 39.43 11.66 16.25
N PRO A 1078 40.21 10.57 16.40
CA PRO A 1078 40.52 10.01 17.71
C PRO A 1078 41.63 10.82 18.38
N HIS A 1079 41.36 11.33 19.59
CA HIS A 1079 42.28 12.11 20.42
C HIS A 1079 42.99 11.27 21.50
N ALA A 1080 42.69 9.97 21.55
CA ALA A 1080 43.27 9.01 22.50
C ALA A 1080 43.13 9.49 23.96
N ILE A 1081 41.93 9.87 24.38
CA ILE A 1081 41.65 10.46 25.69
C ILE A 1081 42.10 9.53 26.83
N GLY A 1082 41.96 8.21 26.69
CA GLY A 1082 42.43 7.24 27.67
C GLY A 1082 43.95 7.20 27.91
N LEU A 1083 44.75 7.85 27.05
CA LEU A 1083 46.18 8.06 27.25
C LEU A 1083 46.52 9.43 27.84
N LYS A 1084 45.58 10.39 27.89
CA LYS A 1084 45.88 11.74 28.38
C LYS A 1084 46.12 11.74 29.89
N PRO A 1085 47.26 12.28 30.37
CA PRO A 1085 47.48 12.46 31.80
C PRO A 1085 46.38 13.29 32.44
N LEU A 1086 45.97 12.90 33.67
CA LEU A 1086 44.93 13.62 34.42
C LEU A 1086 45.45 14.95 34.96
N SER A 1087 44.54 15.93 35.13
CA SER A 1087 44.89 17.25 35.64
C SER A 1087 45.38 17.19 37.10
N PRO A 1088 46.51 17.83 37.46
CA PRO A 1088 46.95 17.84 38.84
C PRO A 1088 45.96 18.49 39.80
N VAL A 1089 45.97 18.11 41.08
CA VAL A 1089 45.03 18.61 42.10
C VAL A 1089 45.75 19.23 43.29
N HIS A 1090 44.99 19.91 44.15
CA HIS A 1090 45.51 20.54 45.36
C HIS A 1090 46.69 21.51 45.11
N VAL A 1091 46.60 22.30 44.05
CA VAL A 1091 47.60 23.33 43.75
C VAL A 1091 47.67 24.34 44.90
N ARG A 1092 48.88 24.62 45.37
CA ARG A 1092 49.18 25.57 46.44
C ARG A 1092 50.29 26.50 45.98
N GLY A 1093 50.13 27.79 46.26
CA GLY A 1093 51.16 28.81 46.07
C GLY A 1093 51.56 29.40 47.42
N ARG A 1094 52.84 29.68 47.60
CA ARG A 1094 53.34 30.45 48.74
C ARG A 1094 54.51 31.33 48.33
N ARG A 1095 54.48 32.60 48.72
CA ARG A 1095 55.63 33.50 48.63
C ARG A 1095 56.73 33.09 49.62
N LEU A 1096 57.96 32.98 49.11
CA LEU A 1096 59.17 32.66 49.87
C LEU A 1096 59.85 33.95 50.34
N GLU A 1097 60.76 33.85 51.32
CA GLU A 1097 61.45 35.01 51.93
C GLU A 1097 62.28 35.82 50.92
N ASN A 1098 62.71 35.20 49.82
CA ASN A 1098 63.47 35.84 48.74
C ASN A 1098 62.57 36.52 47.68
N GLY A 1099 61.24 36.49 47.84
CA GLY A 1099 60.28 37.08 46.90
C GLY A 1099 59.80 36.14 45.79
N ASP A 1100 60.36 34.94 45.66
CA ASP A 1100 59.87 33.92 44.73
C ASP A 1100 58.52 33.37 45.19
N VAL A 1101 57.76 32.80 44.26
CA VAL A 1101 56.54 32.06 44.57
C VAL A 1101 56.78 30.57 44.33
N GLY A 1102 56.76 29.78 45.40
CA GLY A 1102 56.76 28.32 45.33
C GLY A 1102 55.37 27.80 45.04
N ILE A 1103 55.22 27.05 43.95
CA ILE A 1103 53.96 26.44 43.50
C ILE A 1103 54.13 24.93 43.61
N SER A 1104 53.17 24.23 44.21
CA SER A 1104 53.18 22.76 44.38
C SER A 1104 51.80 22.16 44.18
N TRP A 1105 51.71 20.89 43.78
CA TRP A 1105 50.45 20.18 43.54
C TRP A 1105 50.58 18.69 43.90
N ILE A 1106 49.48 17.94 43.77
CA ILE A 1106 49.43 16.48 43.91
C ILE A 1106 49.14 15.86 42.54
N ARG A 1107 49.96 14.88 42.16
CA ARG A 1107 49.79 14.08 40.93
C ARG A 1107 48.53 13.22 41.00
N ARG A 1108 47.82 13.10 39.88
CA ARG A 1108 46.80 12.06 39.64
C ARG A 1108 47.34 11.01 38.68
N SER A 1109 46.78 9.80 38.72
CA SER A 1109 47.08 8.75 37.73
C SER A 1109 45.80 8.12 37.24
N ARG A 1110 45.85 7.64 36.00
CA ARG A 1110 44.79 6.87 35.33
C ARG A 1110 44.96 5.35 35.49
N ILE A 1111 46.11 4.89 36.00
CA ILE A 1111 46.46 3.47 36.15
C ILE A 1111 46.61 3.14 37.63
N ASP A 1112 45.82 2.16 38.12
CA ASP A 1112 45.87 1.60 39.47
C ASP A 1112 45.87 2.63 40.62
N ALA A 1113 45.18 3.76 40.42
CA ALA A 1113 45.23 4.91 41.33
C ALA A 1113 44.35 4.78 42.58
N ASP A 1114 43.36 3.88 42.58
CA ASP A 1114 42.38 3.72 43.66
C ASP A 1114 42.81 2.78 44.80
N SER A 1115 44.04 2.25 44.74
CA SER A 1115 44.57 1.38 45.79
C SER A 1115 44.95 2.15 47.06
N TRP A 1116 44.23 1.89 48.15
CA TRP A 1116 44.51 2.45 49.49
C TRP A 1116 45.70 1.79 50.20
N THR A 1117 46.34 0.81 49.56
CA THR A 1117 47.46 0.06 50.15
C THR A 1117 48.83 0.54 49.67
N SER A 1118 48.87 1.41 48.63
CA SER A 1118 50.12 1.97 48.11
C SER A 1118 50.58 3.20 48.92
N LEU A 1119 51.90 3.41 49.00
CA LEU A 1119 52.49 4.60 49.64
C LEU A 1119 52.33 5.88 48.80
N SER A 1120 52.11 5.74 47.49
CA SER A 1120 51.88 6.83 46.54
C SER A 1120 51.10 6.33 45.33
N VAL A 1121 50.32 7.21 44.70
CA VAL A 1121 49.64 6.90 43.43
C VAL A 1121 50.68 6.52 42.37
N PRO A 1122 50.52 5.39 41.64
CA PRO A 1122 51.46 4.99 40.58
C PRO A 1122 51.68 6.08 39.53
N LEU A 1123 52.85 6.10 38.88
CA LEU A 1123 53.09 6.95 37.71
C LEU A 1123 52.61 6.18 36.46
N GLY A 1124 51.62 6.72 35.77
CA GLY A 1124 51.07 6.12 34.54
C GLY A 1124 51.80 6.47 33.25
N GLU A 1125 52.82 7.34 33.33
CA GLU A 1125 53.59 7.88 32.20
C GLU A 1125 55.07 7.47 32.30
N GLU A 1126 55.83 7.59 31.22
CA GLU A 1126 57.23 7.14 31.14
C GLU A 1126 58.17 7.91 32.08
N SER A 1127 57.88 9.19 32.29
CA SER A 1127 58.57 10.08 33.23
C SER A 1127 57.56 11.03 33.91
N GLU A 1128 57.90 11.51 35.11
CA GLU A 1128 57.10 12.52 35.81
C GLU A 1128 57.54 13.91 35.35
N GLU A 1129 56.80 14.51 34.43
CA GLU A 1129 57.08 15.81 33.83
C GLU A 1129 55.83 16.70 33.81
N TYR A 1130 56.02 17.99 34.03
CA TYR A 1130 54.95 18.98 34.07
C TYR A 1130 55.30 20.25 33.31
N GLU A 1131 54.27 20.87 32.74
CA GLU A 1131 54.30 22.21 32.19
C GLU A 1131 53.36 23.13 32.98
N VAL A 1132 53.84 24.32 33.33
CA VAL A 1132 53.10 25.33 34.09
C VAL A 1132 53.09 26.62 33.30
N GLU A 1133 51.92 26.97 32.75
CA GLU A 1133 51.67 28.25 32.11
C GLU A 1133 51.24 29.28 33.15
N VAL A 1134 51.89 30.44 33.15
CA VAL A 1134 51.46 31.63 33.88
C VAL A 1134 50.65 32.50 32.93
N MET A 1135 49.43 32.83 33.32
CA MET A 1135 48.45 33.47 32.44
C MET A 1135 48.28 34.96 32.76
N SER A 1136 48.11 35.78 31.73
CA SER A 1136 47.66 37.18 31.83
C SER A 1136 46.71 37.51 30.68
N GLU A 1137 45.58 38.16 30.97
CA GLU A 1137 44.56 38.54 29.98
C GLU A 1137 44.08 37.41 29.03
N GLY A 1138 44.26 36.15 29.44
CA GLY A 1138 43.89 34.95 28.68
C GLY A 1138 45.05 34.24 27.98
N ASP A 1139 46.21 34.89 27.84
CA ASP A 1139 47.40 34.36 27.17
C ASP A 1139 48.47 33.88 28.16
N ALA A 1140 49.24 32.87 27.76
CA ALA A 1140 50.39 32.41 28.54
C ALA A 1140 51.55 33.41 28.41
N VAL A 1141 51.82 34.18 29.47
CA VAL A 1141 52.96 35.11 29.53
C VAL A 1141 54.27 34.41 29.86
N ARG A 1142 54.21 33.20 30.44
CA ARG A 1142 55.37 32.35 30.69
C ARG A 1142 54.99 30.89 30.75
N VAL A 1143 55.91 30.04 30.30
CA VAL A 1143 55.84 28.57 30.43
C VAL A 1143 57.03 28.08 31.24
N LEU A 1144 56.78 27.27 32.28
CA LEU A 1144 57.80 26.68 33.14
C LEU A 1144 57.68 25.14 33.09
N SER A 1145 58.81 24.44 32.96
CA SER A 1145 58.84 22.97 32.97
C SER A 1145 59.49 22.45 34.26
N THR A 1146 58.99 21.33 34.79
CA THR A 1146 59.54 20.69 36.00
C THR A 1146 59.37 19.16 35.95
N THR A 1147 60.26 18.42 36.62
CA THR A 1147 60.24 16.95 36.72
C THR A 1147 59.78 16.46 38.10
N CYS A 1148 59.18 17.34 38.89
CA CYS A 1148 58.59 17.04 40.19
C CYS A 1148 57.31 17.87 40.36
N PRO A 1149 56.40 17.52 41.30
CA PRO A 1149 55.10 18.18 41.43
C PRO A 1149 55.18 19.56 42.12
N SER A 1150 56.20 20.35 41.75
CA SER A 1150 56.41 21.72 42.21
C SER A 1150 57.29 22.50 41.23
N VAL A 1151 57.08 23.82 41.17
CA VAL A 1151 57.90 24.76 40.40
C VAL A 1151 58.08 26.08 41.15
N THR A 1152 59.17 26.79 40.89
CA THR A 1152 59.42 28.12 41.48
C THR A 1152 59.22 29.21 40.41
N TYR A 1153 58.28 30.12 40.66
CA TYR A 1153 58.08 31.31 39.85
C TYR A 1153 58.85 32.48 40.47
N THR A 1154 60.03 32.77 39.92
CA THR A 1154 61.00 33.67 40.56
C THR A 1154 60.54 35.13 40.61
N ALA A 1155 61.07 35.91 41.55
CA ALA A 1155 60.82 37.36 41.62
C ALA A 1155 61.22 38.10 40.33
N ALA A 1156 62.26 37.61 39.64
CA ALA A 1156 62.68 38.14 38.34
C ALA A 1156 61.66 37.84 37.24
N HIS A 1157 61.09 36.62 37.22
CA HIS A 1157 60.02 36.25 36.30
C HIS A 1157 58.76 37.10 36.53
N GLN A 1158 58.35 37.26 37.79
CA GLN A 1158 57.25 38.17 38.17
C GLN A 1158 57.45 39.60 37.64
N THR A 1159 58.67 40.13 37.81
CA THR A 1159 58.99 41.48 37.34
C THR A 1159 58.98 41.59 35.81
N ALA A 1160 59.44 40.56 35.10
CA ALA A 1160 59.44 40.53 33.64
C ALA A 1160 58.02 40.42 33.06
N ASP A 1161 57.16 39.63 33.68
CA ASP A 1161 55.83 39.32 33.14
C ASP A 1161 54.77 40.36 33.57
N PHE A 1162 54.90 40.93 34.77
CA PHE A 1162 53.89 41.80 35.39
C PHE A 1162 54.44 43.14 35.92
N GLY A 1163 55.72 43.45 35.70
CA GLY A 1163 56.34 44.71 36.15
C GLY A 1163 56.68 44.77 37.65
N GLY A 1164 56.41 43.71 38.42
CA GLY A 1164 56.75 43.60 39.83
C GLY A 1164 56.16 42.35 40.48
N ALA A 1165 56.21 42.26 41.81
CA ALA A 1165 55.59 41.16 42.55
C ALA A 1165 54.05 41.21 42.46
N VAL A 1166 53.42 40.07 42.21
CA VAL A 1166 51.95 39.94 42.06
C VAL A 1166 51.31 39.24 43.27
N SER A 1167 50.15 39.70 43.72
CA SER A 1167 49.38 39.07 44.81
C SER A 1167 48.45 37.95 44.32
N GLU A 1168 48.26 37.85 43.01
CA GLU A 1168 47.38 36.90 42.35
C GLU A 1168 48.06 36.36 41.09
N ILE A 1169 48.00 35.04 40.89
CA ILE A 1169 48.61 34.37 39.74
C ILE A 1169 47.60 33.38 39.17
N SER A 1170 47.22 33.60 37.90
CA SER A 1170 46.46 32.61 37.13
C SER A 1170 47.41 31.61 36.49
N LEU A 1171 47.14 30.32 36.65
CA LEU A 1171 48.00 29.24 36.19
C LEU A 1171 47.21 28.18 35.42
N ARG A 1172 47.86 27.57 34.43
CA ARG A 1172 47.48 26.26 33.87
C ARG A 1172 48.60 25.26 34.10
N ILE A 1173 48.27 24.10 34.65
CA ILE A 1173 49.25 23.05 34.96
C ILE A 1173 48.88 21.78 34.20
N TYR A 1174 49.84 21.23 33.48
CA TYR A 1174 49.71 20.02 32.67
C TYR A 1174 50.72 18.98 33.15
N GLN A 1175 50.31 17.72 33.27
CA GLN A 1175 51.25 16.61 33.28
C GLN A 1175 51.52 16.20 31.83
N LEU A 1176 52.77 15.92 31.50
CA LEU A 1176 53.20 15.57 30.15
C LEU A 1176 53.28 14.04 29.98
N SER A 1177 52.94 13.58 28.78
CA SER A 1177 53.13 12.21 28.29
C SER A 1177 54.04 12.25 27.08
N GLN A 1178 54.98 11.30 26.96
CA GLN A 1178 55.80 11.21 25.74
C GLN A 1178 54.96 10.74 24.54
N THR A 1179 53.83 10.07 24.80
CA THR A 1179 52.97 9.52 23.76
C THR A 1179 51.97 10.55 23.23
N VAL A 1180 51.29 11.31 24.11
CA VAL A 1180 50.21 12.25 23.71
C VAL A 1180 50.48 13.72 24.03
N GLY A 1181 51.65 14.06 24.58
CA GLY A 1181 51.99 15.44 24.93
C GLY A 1181 51.31 15.91 26.22
N ALA A 1182 50.84 17.16 26.24
CA ALA A 1182 50.19 17.75 27.42
C ALA A 1182 48.83 17.07 27.72
N GLY A 1183 48.64 16.65 28.97
CA GLY A 1183 47.39 16.07 29.45
C GLY A 1183 46.28 17.09 29.70
N THR A 1184 45.31 16.74 30.54
CA THR A 1184 44.23 17.65 30.91
C THR A 1184 44.75 18.78 31.79
N LYS A 1185 44.41 20.03 31.46
CA LYS A 1185 44.86 21.20 32.23
C LYS A 1185 44.21 21.28 33.61
N ARG A 1186 44.97 21.72 34.60
CA ARG A 1186 44.42 22.30 35.85
C ARG A 1186 44.52 23.82 35.77
N GLU A 1187 43.38 24.49 35.69
CA GLU A 1187 43.30 25.96 35.73
C GLU A 1187 43.00 26.42 37.17
N VAL A 1188 43.81 27.35 37.70
CA VAL A 1188 43.66 27.84 39.07
C VAL A 1188 44.19 29.27 39.20
N VAL A 1189 43.51 30.06 40.04
CA VAL A 1189 44.00 31.36 40.49
C VAL A 1189 44.55 31.20 41.90
N LEU A 1190 45.83 31.48 42.09
CA LEU A 1190 46.50 31.44 43.39
C LEU A 1190 46.63 32.85 43.94
N HIS A 1191 46.20 33.06 45.18
CA HIS A 1191 46.52 34.25 45.96
C HIS A 1191 47.76 33.95 46.84
N VAL A 1192 48.83 34.73 46.68
CA VAL A 1192 50.19 34.38 47.15
C VAL A 1192 50.90 35.43 47.99
#